data_AF-A0A952QQN4-F1
#
_entry.id   AF-A0A952QQN4-F1
#
_cell.length_a   1.000
_cell.length_b   1.000
_cell.length_c   1.000
_cell.angle_alpha   90.00
_cell.angle_beta   90.00
_cell.angle_gamma   90.00
#
_symmetry.space_group_name_H-M   'P 1'
#
loop_
_entity.id
_entity.type
_entity.pdbx_description
1 polymer ?
#
loop_
_entity_poly.entity_id
_entity_poly.type
_entity_poly.pdbx_seq_one_letter_code
_entity_poly.pdbx_strand_id
1 'polypeptide(L)'
;MPITGIQWKSNREYDIHLLRGRTLSPLLAQVNVELPDGNTQDAATYLAANADVTIDFQPSFRNVLDVTATPPTCTGFGITINNTNGEVRVPSPPTPAPVIHNFLLHATAQDSSDGKEYRISVRIHLHNRVTSAWLTPPILTLRPDGPTLPQTTFRRFTVRAQFDDNTVGDLTNQQGLTWGPLGNVEPSGRLVISVGNSPSDPAVEITATLPADLRDPGNPTPPDIVARGHIRFAADWASESTIKTETVQVQDTWPGTINPELVPNFLFLSDGYLAEDKPQFESQIRSLLGLMKKSRLTRPFDLLSTSMNYFQAFVPSSHHGISVLCEVYPAQKKSGEVQTNSDDTVNLYCIPDPSDPAAGARWDLSNLLFRLGLPVPGQGLDRPVKEIRDYWDSILDAVPHDRISNETVRRWQKLARRTFLEETDSTFGLAYGDYPNVTNESDSREVGFHPRRMSRERLDTILNRLHDSHGNPMGQLWAARADGTRPNSYPLIFLFSSLKWDRGVNYGRSYIAMNVEERYEIPARPVSGKPTYGIDLTGRITKNISHGRLIRGCHEVAHSFGLGDEYSEKGTLPQSREIDRFYGNLQKHNDLLDSFKDIDGDLIKWRWHRIRKATVLMGAISEGPSGVFRIPIPLGQSRQFKQGNTVLLRARRYPIPLPRNPDTSEHLQIVGLADPGGVADLSKPEGPDNPLGAAIMVSPKSGHSFTAADAARFGAGCVLYLPVEASESARSEDYPFAELIALNVKDHITDRGCALNQDPDSDEICVPDKNDIQKPKKLDIDFPRCFKHKNRIVGLFTGGKTFHCGIYHPTGNCIMRNSDSDGKEFCPVCRYLLVDIIDPHQHFSIDLDYGEIYPQK
;
A
#
# COMPACT_ATOMS: atom_id res chain seq x y z
N MET A 1 17.36 -22.79 17.49
CA MET A 1 16.23 -22.99 16.52
C MET A 1 16.47 -21.95 15.46
N PRO A 2 16.54 -22.31 14.16
CA PRO A 2 17.02 -21.37 13.17
C PRO A 2 16.13 -20.12 13.14
N ILE A 3 16.76 -18.95 13.19
CA ILE A 3 16.06 -17.68 13.08
C ILE A 3 15.67 -17.44 11.61
N THR A 4 14.70 -16.59 11.37
CA THR A 4 14.29 -16.19 10.01
C THR A 4 14.71 -14.78 9.63
N GLY A 5 15.19 -14.00 10.61
CA GLY A 5 15.57 -12.61 10.43
C GLY A 5 15.88 -11.90 11.75
N ILE A 6 16.26 -10.62 11.63
CA ILE A 6 16.31 -9.65 12.72
C ILE A 6 15.66 -8.35 12.24
N GLN A 7 15.07 -7.60 13.17
CA GLN A 7 14.47 -6.30 12.86
C GLN A 7 14.66 -5.31 14.02
N TRP A 8 14.64 -4.02 13.70
CA TRP A 8 14.56 -2.98 14.74
C TRP A 8 13.20 -3.06 15.44
N LYS A 9 13.16 -2.82 16.74
CA LYS A 9 11.89 -2.62 17.46
C LYS A 9 11.14 -1.44 16.84
N SER A 10 9.81 -1.50 16.86
CA SER A 10 8.95 -0.45 16.29
C SER A 10 9.40 0.96 16.71
N ASN A 11 9.59 1.84 15.72
CA ASN A 11 10.06 3.22 15.85
C ASN A 11 11.53 3.39 16.27
N ARG A 12 12.38 2.37 16.08
CA ARG A 12 13.83 2.40 16.38
C ARG A 12 14.71 2.30 15.14
N GLU A 13 14.10 2.18 13.98
CA GLU A 13 14.72 2.12 12.66
C GLU A 13 15.14 3.50 12.11
N TYR A 14 14.65 4.59 12.71
CA TYR A 14 14.88 5.96 12.24
C TYR A 14 16.30 6.47 12.50
N ASP A 15 16.70 7.48 11.73
CA ASP A 15 18.00 8.15 11.86
C ASP A 15 18.23 8.67 13.30
N ILE A 16 19.44 8.44 13.82
CA ILE A 16 19.86 8.84 15.17
C ILE A 16 20.73 10.09 15.09
N HIS A 17 20.46 11.09 15.92
CA HIS A 17 21.28 12.29 16.03
C HIS A 17 22.09 12.29 17.33
N LEU A 18 23.42 12.16 17.22
CA LEU A 18 24.35 12.07 18.35
C LEU A 18 25.27 13.30 18.41
N LEU A 19 25.44 13.88 19.60
CA LEU A 19 26.43 14.95 19.80
C LEU A 19 27.83 14.37 20.10
N ARG A 20 28.86 15.02 19.56
CA ARG A 20 30.26 14.73 19.92
C ARG A 20 30.50 15.02 21.39
N GLY A 21 31.25 14.14 22.05
CA GLY A 21 31.45 14.15 23.49
C GLY A 21 30.41 13.35 24.27
N ARG A 22 29.51 12.63 23.58
CA ARG A 22 28.46 11.81 24.19
C ARG A 22 28.57 10.34 23.78
N THR A 23 27.82 9.53 24.50
CA THR A 23 27.68 8.09 24.26
C THR A 23 26.24 7.80 23.86
N LEU A 24 26.06 7.08 22.77
CA LEU A 24 24.80 6.43 22.41
C LEU A 24 24.72 5.10 23.17
N SER A 25 23.62 4.91 23.90
CA SER A 25 23.33 3.67 24.63
C SER A 25 23.35 2.42 23.74
N PRO A 26 23.58 1.22 24.31
CA PRO A 26 23.55 -0.04 23.57
C PRO A 26 22.30 -0.22 22.70
N LEU A 27 22.50 -0.53 21.43
CA LEU A 27 21.43 -0.72 20.44
C LEU A 27 20.88 -2.15 20.41
N LEU A 28 21.58 -3.14 20.99
CA LEU A 28 21.07 -4.52 21.05
C LEU A 28 19.69 -4.61 21.73
N ALA A 29 19.44 -3.75 22.74
CA ALA A 29 18.14 -3.66 23.40
C ALA A 29 17.02 -3.10 22.50
N GLN A 30 17.34 -2.64 21.29
CA GLN A 30 16.41 -2.15 20.28
C GLN A 30 16.25 -3.12 19.10
N VAL A 31 16.81 -4.33 19.18
CA VAL A 31 16.70 -5.36 18.14
C VAL A 31 15.77 -6.47 18.61
N ASN A 32 14.96 -6.98 17.68
CA ASN A 32 14.21 -8.22 17.82
C ASN A 32 14.76 -9.28 16.86
N VAL A 33 14.71 -10.54 17.28
CA VAL A 33 14.96 -11.73 16.46
C VAL A 33 13.62 -12.25 15.93
N GLU A 34 13.57 -12.61 14.66
CA GLU A 34 12.39 -13.21 14.01
C GLU A 34 12.48 -14.73 14.03
N LEU A 35 11.37 -15.37 14.35
CA LEU A 35 11.27 -16.82 14.49
C LEU A 35 10.51 -17.45 13.30
N PRO A 36 10.67 -18.77 13.05
CA PRO A 36 9.98 -19.46 11.95
C PRO A 36 8.45 -19.42 12.00
N ASP A 37 7.86 -19.21 13.17
CA ASP A 37 6.42 -19.07 13.38
C ASP A 37 5.90 -17.65 13.09
N GLY A 38 6.79 -16.71 12.74
CA GLY A 38 6.49 -15.31 12.48
C GLY A 38 6.46 -14.42 13.72
N ASN A 39 6.67 -14.97 14.93
CA ASN A 39 6.80 -14.16 16.14
C ASN A 39 8.18 -13.51 16.23
N THR A 40 8.24 -12.46 17.05
CA THR A 40 9.50 -11.75 17.34
C THR A 40 9.85 -11.85 18.82
N GLN A 41 11.13 -12.00 19.14
CA GLN A 41 11.63 -11.99 20.52
C GLN A 41 12.70 -10.92 20.70
N ASP A 42 12.78 -10.33 21.90
CA ASP A 42 13.87 -9.42 22.26
C ASP A 42 15.24 -10.08 22.06
N ALA A 43 16.14 -9.43 21.32
CA ALA A 43 17.40 -10.02 20.92
C ALA A 43 18.31 -10.35 22.12
N ALA A 44 18.41 -9.47 23.12
CA ALA A 44 19.23 -9.73 24.29
C ALA A 44 18.75 -10.98 25.06
N THR A 45 17.43 -11.12 25.20
CA THR A 45 16.81 -12.30 25.81
C THR A 45 17.04 -13.56 24.99
N TYR A 46 16.92 -13.47 23.66
CA TYR A 46 17.12 -14.61 22.76
C TYR A 46 18.58 -15.12 22.81
N LEU A 47 19.56 -14.22 22.70
CA LEU A 47 20.99 -14.55 22.70
C LEU A 47 21.45 -15.15 24.04
N ALA A 48 20.83 -14.74 25.16
CA ALA A 48 21.12 -15.33 26.47
C ALA A 48 20.69 -16.82 26.56
N ALA A 49 19.75 -17.25 25.73
CA ALA A 49 19.22 -18.61 25.70
C ALA A 49 19.73 -19.46 24.52
N ASN A 50 20.30 -18.85 23.49
CA ASN A 50 20.62 -19.48 22.21
C ASN A 50 22.06 -19.09 21.79
N ALA A 51 23.01 -19.99 22.02
CA ALA A 51 24.42 -19.77 21.68
C ALA A 51 24.74 -20.01 20.19
N ASP A 52 23.78 -20.55 19.42
CA ASP A 52 23.87 -20.76 17.97
C ASP A 52 23.77 -19.46 17.17
N VAL A 53 23.25 -18.39 17.77
CA VAL A 53 23.10 -17.07 17.14
C VAL A 53 24.00 -16.04 17.82
N THR A 54 24.66 -15.22 17.01
CA THR A 54 25.41 -14.03 17.46
C THR A 54 24.88 -12.79 16.75
N ILE A 55 25.03 -11.61 17.36
CA ILE A 55 24.72 -10.32 16.72
C ILE A 55 25.89 -9.37 16.94
N ASP A 56 26.51 -8.96 15.83
CA ASP A 56 27.65 -8.06 15.83
C ASP A 56 27.31 -6.71 15.20
N PHE A 57 27.91 -5.64 15.75
CA PHE A 57 27.71 -4.26 15.34
C PHE A 57 28.98 -3.70 14.68
N GLN A 58 28.88 -3.28 13.42
CA GLN A 58 30.01 -2.77 12.65
C GLN A 58 29.67 -1.45 11.94
N PRO A 59 30.53 -0.42 12.02
CA PRO A 59 30.32 0.83 11.28
C PRO A 59 30.69 0.67 9.80
N SER A 60 30.09 1.52 8.95
CA SER A 60 30.41 1.57 7.53
C SER A 60 31.72 2.29 7.20
N PHE A 61 32.28 3.09 8.13
CA PHE A 61 33.56 3.79 7.93
C PHE A 61 34.77 2.86 8.14
N ARG A 62 35.92 3.23 7.58
CA ARG A 62 37.20 2.51 7.78
C ARG A 62 37.53 2.40 9.26
N ASN A 63 37.58 1.19 9.79
CA ASN A 63 37.76 0.92 11.21
C ASN A 63 38.71 -0.26 11.44
N VAL A 64 39.18 -0.39 12.68
CA VAL A 64 39.93 -1.55 13.16
C VAL A 64 39.11 -2.24 14.23
N LEU A 65 38.77 -3.51 14.01
CA LEU A 65 38.16 -4.38 15.01
C LEU A 65 39.26 -4.97 15.91
N ASP A 66 39.25 -4.60 17.18
CA ASP A 66 40.06 -5.21 18.23
C ASP A 66 39.25 -6.32 18.92
N VAL A 67 39.52 -7.56 18.51
CA VAL A 67 38.92 -8.77 19.10
C VAL A 67 39.51 -9.13 20.47
N THR A 68 40.61 -8.48 20.88
CA THR A 68 41.27 -8.73 22.17
C THR A 68 40.72 -7.84 23.29
N ALA A 69 40.03 -6.76 22.93
CA ALA A 69 39.25 -5.97 23.87
C ALA A 69 38.07 -6.77 24.42
N THR A 70 37.73 -6.55 25.69
CA THR A 70 36.57 -7.20 26.35
C THR A 70 35.58 -6.13 26.81
N PRO A 71 34.44 -5.94 26.10
CA PRO A 71 34.02 -6.62 24.87
C PRO A 71 34.80 -6.14 23.62
N PRO A 72 34.78 -6.89 22.50
CA PRO A 72 35.40 -6.46 21.24
C PRO A 72 34.92 -5.10 20.79
N THR A 73 35.82 -4.30 20.20
CA THR A 73 35.50 -2.92 19.80
C THR A 73 35.99 -2.58 18.39
N CYS A 74 35.18 -1.84 17.64
CA CYS A 74 35.60 -1.20 16.41
C CYS A 74 36.06 0.23 16.70
N THR A 75 37.25 0.61 16.23
CA THR A 75 37.78 1.96 16.40
C THR A 75 38.18 2.60 15.07
N GLY A 76 37.86 3.89 14.91
CA GLY A 76 38.24 4.66 13.72
C GLY A 76 37.79 6.12 13.83
N PHE A 77 38.60 7.06 13.34
CA PHE A 77 38.31 8.50 13.40
C PHE A 77 38.00 9.02 14.82
N GLY A 78 38.59 8.38 15.83
CA GLY A 78 38.34 8.66 17.25
C GLY A 78 37.02 8.08 17.79
N ILE A 79 36.17 7.49 16.96
CA ILE A 79 34.91 6.84 17.34
C ILE A 79 35.20 5.42 17.82
N THR A 80 34.56 5.01 18.91
CA THR A 80 34.62 3.64 19.44
C THR A 80 33.23 3.03 19.45
N ILE A 81 33.09 1.82 18.93
CA ILE A 81 31.83 1.07 18.90
C ILE A 81 32.03 -0.27 19.59
N ASN A 82 31.17 -0.57 20.55
CA ASN A 82 31.11 -1.89 21.15
C ASN A 82 30.47 -2.87 20.16
N ASN A 83 31.26 -3.84 19.70
CA ASN A 83 30.87 -4.75 18.64
C ASN A 83 29.76 -5.72 19.07
N THR A 84 29.58 -6.01 20.36
CA THR A 84 28.59 -7.00 20.82
C THR A 84 27.24 -6.38 21.18
N ASN A 85 27.17 -5.07 21.40
CA ASN A 85 25.90 -4.43 21.81
C ASN A 85 25.57 -3.12 21.10
N GLY A 86 26.46 -2.59 20.26
CA GLY A 86 26.23 -1.40 19.45
C GLY A 86 26.31 -0.07 20.21
N GLU A 87 26.83 -0.03 21.44
CA GLU A 87 27.13 1.24 22.11
C GLU A 87 28.15 2.05 21.29
N VAL A 88 27.87 3.33 21.05
CA VAL A 88 28.75 4.22 20.26
C VAL A 88 29.25 5.35 21.14
N ARG A 89 30.58 5.51 21.22
CA ARG A 89 31.25 6.60 21.92
C ARG A 89 31.91 7.52 20.93
N VAL A 90 31.58 8.80 21.00
CA VAL A 90 32.15 9.83 20.13
C VAL A 90 32.87 10.88 20.99
N PRO A 91 34.16 11.13 20.78
CA PRO A 91 34.92 12.07 21.59
C PRO A 91 34.44 13.50 21.35
N SER A 92 34.67 14.37 22.33
CA SER A 92 34.45 15.81 22.17
C SER A 92 35.38 16.37 21.08
N PRO A 93 35.00 17.46 20.39
CA PRO A 93 35.89 18.15 19.46
C PRO A 93 37.21 18.59 20.14
N PRO A 94 38.34 18.66 19.41
CA PRO A 94 38.49 18.45 17.98
C PRO A 94 38.54 16.96 17.57
N THR A 95 37.76 16.60 16.55
CA THR A 95 37.79 15.27 15.93
C THR A 95 38.98 15.18 14.97
N PRO A 96 39.65 14.01 14.82
CA PRO A 96 40.68 13.82 13.81
C PRO A 96 40.16 14.17 12.41
N ALA A 97 41.00 14.79 11.57
CA ALA A 97 40.70 14.93 10.16
C ALA A 97 40.98 13.59 9.44
N PRO A 98 40.14 13.17 8.48
CA PRO A 98 38.88 13.80 8.03
C PRO A 98 37.75 13.65 9.06
N VAL A 99 36.89 14.68 9.16
CA VAL A 99 35.74 14.66 10.08
C VAL A 99 34.58 13.87 9.44
N ILE A 100 34.13 12.82 10.11
CA ILE A 100 32.93 12.07 9.74
C ILE A 100 31.69 12.78 10.29
N HIS A 101 30.69 13.00 9.43
CA HIS A 101 29.43 13.66 9.78
C HIS A 101 28.26 12.69 9.97
N ASN A 102 28.29 11.55 9.31
CA ASN A 102 27.33 10.47 9.49
C ASN A 102 27.93 9.16 8.99
N PHE A 103 27.39 8.05 9.47
CA PHE A 103 27.77 6.70 9.05
C PHE A 103 26.60 5.73 9.28
N LEU A 104 26.67 4.55 8.65
CA LEU A 104 25.75 3.46 8.97
C LEU A 104 26.36 2.56 10.04
N LEU A 105 25.52 2.13 10.97
CA LEU A 105 25.83 1.06 11.89
C LEU A 105 25.02 -0.17 11.50
N HIS A 106 25.73 -1.24 11.13
CA HIS A 106 25.14 -2.51 10.72
C HIS A 106 25.07 -3.44 11.92
N ALA A 107 23.88 -3.98 12.21
CA ALA A 107 23.71 -5.12 13.10
C ALA A 107 23.57 -6.38 12.23
N THR A 108 24.46 -7.35 12.44
CA THR A 108 24.54 -8.57 11.63
C THR A 108 24.35 -9.77 12.54
N ALA A 109 23.28 -10.52 12.33
CA ALA A 109 23.07 -11.80 12.99
C ALA A 109 23.66 -12.93 12.16
N GLN A 110 24.45 -13.80 12.80
CA GLN A 110 24.93 -15.05 12.23
C GLN A 110 24.29 -16.21 12.98
N ASP A 111 23.62 -17.10 12.25
CA ASP A 111 23.02 -18.32 12.78
C ASP A 111 23.86 -19.53 12.35
N SER A 112 24.59 -20.09 13.31
CA SER A 112 25.46 -21.26 13.07
C SER A 112 24.67 -22.55 12.84
N SER A 113 23.37 -22.58 13.14
CA SER A 113 22.53 -23.76 12.93
C SER A 113 22.18 -24.00 11.46
N ASP A 114 22.13 -22.94 10.64
CA ASP A 114 21.85 -23.03 9.20
C ASP A 114 22.84 -22.26 8.31
N GLY A 115 23.82 -21.58 8.91
CA GLY A 115 24.87 -20.83 8.21
C GLY A 115 24.39 -19.54 7.55
N LYS A 116 23.19 -19.05 7.88
CA LYS A 116 22.67 -17.81 7.28
C LYS A 116 23.08 -16.55 8.05
N GLU A 117 23.08 -15.45 7.31
CA GLU A 117 23.36 -14.11 7.82
C GLU A 117 22.17 -13.19 7.56
N TYR A 118 21.82 -12.39 8.56
CA TYR A 118 20.75 -11.39 8.50
C TYR A 118 21.29 -10.03 8.94
N ARG A 119 21.00 -8.98 8.17
CA ARG A 119 21.57 -7.66 8.43
C ARG A 119 20.51 -6.56 8.41
N ILE A 120 20.50 -5.75 9.47
CA ILE A 120 19.74 -4.48 9.55
C ILE A 120 20.71 -3.33 9.78
N SER A 121 20.29 -2.11 9.44
CA SER A 121 21.14 -0.92 9.52
C SER A 121 20.39 0.27 10.10
N VAL A 122 21.11 1.16 10.77
CA VAL A 122 20.63 2.48 11.20
C VAL A 122 21.66 3.54 10.84
N ARG A 123 21.21 4.74 10.48
CA ARG A 123 22.10 5.88 10.21
C ARG A 123 22.30 6.70 11.47
N ILE A 124 23.55 7.04 11.77
CA ILE A 124 23.91 7.91 12.88
C ILE A 124 24.50 9.20 12.31
N HIS A 125 23.88 10.34 12.63
CA HIS A 125 24.38 11.68 12.35
C HIS A 125 25.14 12.23 13.55
N LEU A 126 26.26 12.89 13.28
CA LEU A 126 27.17 13.43 14.29
C LEU A 126 27.21 14.96 14.22
N HIS A 127 26.77 15.60 15.30
CA HIS A 127 26.76 17.06 15.44
C HIS A 127 27.61 17.52 16.63
N ASN A 128 27.87 18.82 16.78
CA ASN A 128 28.56 19.33 17.98
C ASN A 128 27.55 19.84 19.01
N ARG A 129 26.47 20.48 18.56
CA ARG A 129 25.40 20.95 19.43
C ARG A 129 24.08 21.17 18.68
N VAL A 130 23.01 21.20 19.45
CA VAL A 130 21.70 21.69 19.01
C VAL A 130 21.67 23.22 19.16
N THR A 131 21.23 23.94 18.13
CA THR A 131 21.11 25.41 18.15
C THR A 131 19.68 25.87 18.43
N SER A 132 18.68 25.10 18.00
CA SER A 132 17.26 25.39 18.25
C SER A 132 16.42 24.12 18.12
N ALA A 133 15.23 24.11 18.73
CA ALA A 133 14.25 23.02 18.58
C ALA A 133 12.81 23.57 18.60
N TRP A 134 11.89 22.88 17.93
CA TRP A 134 10.47 23.26 17.87
C TRP A 134 9.57 22.03 17.69
N LEU A 135 8.29 22.21 17.99
CA LEU A 135 7.25 21.22 17.69
C LEU A 135 6.60 21.54 16.34
N THR A 136 6.27 20.50 15.57
CA THR A 136 5.52 20.60 14.32
C THR A 136 4.34 19.62 14.30
N PRO A 137 3.16 19.99 13.74
CA PRO A 137 2.77 21.35 13.31
C PRO A 137 2.86 22.38 14.47
N PRO A 138 2.90 23.68 14.19
CA PRO A 138 2.94 24.70 15.25
C PRO A 138 1.67 24.70 16.12
N ILE A 139 0.54 24.30 15.54
CA ILE A 139 -0.73 24.08 16.24
C ILE A 139 -1.25 22.70 15.83
N LEU A 140 -1.71 21.91 16.80
CA LEU A 140 -2.35 20.62 16.56
C LEU A 140 -3.73 20.59 17.19
N THR A 141 -4.74 20.25 16.40
CA THR A 141 -6.11 20.12 16.91
C THR A 141 -6.24 18.81 17.66
N LEU A 142 -6.81 18.82 18.86
CA LEU A 142 -7.10 17.64 19.67
C LEU A 142 -8.59 17.46 19.76
N ARG A 143 -9.02 16.22 19.60
CA ARG A 143 -10.41 15.87 19.52
C ARG A 143 -10.69 14.62 20.34
N PRO A 144 -11.71 14.62 21.22
CA PRO A 144 -12.08 13.42 21.95
C PRO A 144 -12.50 12.30 20.98
N ASP A 145 -12.22 11.05 21.34
CA ASP A 145 -12.72 9.87 20.62
C ASP A 145 -14.09 9.40 21.12
N GLY A 146 -14.64 10.11 22.10
CA GLY A 146 -15.94 9.88 22.69
C GLY A 146 -16.18 10.85 23.85
N PRO A 147 -17.31 10.71 24.55
CA PRO A 147 -17.73 11.67 25.57
C PRO A 147 -16.95 11.54 26.90
N THR A 148 -16.19 10.47 27.10
CA THR A 148 -15.50 10.18 28.37
C THR A 148 -14.15 10.91 28.44
N LEU A 149 -13.99 11.76 29.47
CA LEU A 149 -12.76 12.48 29.79
C LEU A 149 -12.33 12.18 31.26
N PRO A 150 -11.03 12.28 31.60
CA PRO A 150 -9.91 12.65 30.74
C PRO A 150 -9.55 11.53 29.75
N GLN A 151 -8.90 11.89 28.65
CA GLN A 151 -8.54 10.94 27.61
C GLN A 151 -7.11 11.17 27.10
N THR A 152 -6.28 10.13 27.16
CA THR A 152 -5.01 10.08 26.44
C THR A 152 -5.26 9.72 24.98
N THR A 153 -4.94 10.67 24.09
CA THR A 153 -4.99 10.45 22.65
C THR A 153 -3.71 9.76 22.17
N PHE A 154 -3.74 9.14 21.01
CA PHE A 154 -2.54 8.73 20.27
C PHE A 154 -1.81 9.89 19.57
N ARG A 155 -2.38 11.11 19.58
CA ARG A 155 -1.79 12.26 18.89
C ARG A 155 -0.54 12.74 19.63
N ARG A 156 0.48 13.15 18.88
CA ARG A 156 1.79 13.57 19.44
C ARG A 156 2.55 14.49 18.48
N PHE A 157 3.02 15.64 18.92
CA PHE A 157 3.89 16.49 18.09
C PHE A 157 5.16 15.77 17.63
N THR A 158 5.62 16.15 16.45
CA THR A 158 6.97 15.82 15.99
C THR A 158 7.94 16.87 16.52
N VAL A 159 9.10 16.42 17.02
CA VAL A 159 10.14 17.29 17.57
C VAL A 159 11.23 17.44 16.52
N ARG A 160 11.47 18.67 16.06
CA ARG A 160 12.53 19.01 15.11
C ARG A 160 13.61 19.83 15.81
N ALA A 161 14.85 19.67 15.38
CA ALA A 161 15.97 20.44 15.88
C ALA A 161 16.92 20.85 14.77
N GLN A 162 17.47 22.06 14.89
CA GLN A 162 18.59 22.53 14.07
C GLN A 162 19.90 22.29 14.81
N PHE A 163 20.92 21.87 14.07
CA PHE A 163 22.27 21.64 14.59
C PHE A 163 23.25 22.71 14.11
N ASP A 164 24.43 22.76 14.72
CA ASP A 164 25.48 23.74 14.43
C ASP A 164 26.07 23.66 13.03
N ASP A 165 25.91 22.53 12.35
CA ASP A 165 26.26 22.34 10.95
C ASP A 165 25.18 22.81 9.97
N ASN A 166 24.11 23.45 10.48
CA ASN A 166 22.92 23.90 9.77
C ASN A 166 22.02 22.80 9.20
N THR A 167 22.21 21.54 9.62
CA THR A 167 21.25 20.47 9.32
C THR A 167 20.05 20.54 10.25
N VAL A 168 18.92 19.98 9.80
CA VAL A 168 17.71 19.78 10.62
C VAL A 168 17.53 18.28 10.80
N GLY A 169 17.18 17.84 12.00
CA GLY A 169 16.91 16.43 12.33
C GLY A 169 15.57 16.19 13.00
N ASP A 170 15.12 14.94 12.98
CA ASP A 170 13.98 14.45 13.76
C ASP A 170 14.47 13.95 15.12
N LEU A 171 13.94 14.51 16.21
CA LEU A 171 14.23 14.08 17.57
C LEU A 171 13.00 13.47 18.26
N THR A 172 11.93 13.16 17.53
CA THR A 172 10.66 12.73 18.13
C THR A 172 10.82 11.44 18.94
N ASN A 173 11.69 10.53 18.50
CA ASN A 173 11.94 9.27 19.21
C ASN A 173 13.18 9.33 20.12
N GLN A 174 13.77 10.51 20.32
CA GLN A 174 14.87 10.73 21.25
C GLN A 174 14.45 10.34 22.67
N GLN A 175 15.29 9.55 23.34
CA GLN A 175 15.06 9.18 24.74
C GLN A 175 15.36 10.36 25.67
N GLY A 176 14.61 10.47 26.77
CA GLY A 176 14.83 11.52 27.78
C GLY A 176 14.17 12.88 27.49
N LEU A 177 13.37 13.01 26.43
CA LEU A 177 12.52 14.17 26.23
C LEU A 177 11.57 14.35 27.43
N THR A 178 11.58 15.55 28.02
CA THR A 178 10.67 15.90 29.11
C THR A 178 9.52 16.74 28.58
N TRP A 179 8.30 16.22 28.67
CA TRP A 179 7.09 16.85 28.12
C TRP A 179 6.32 17.63 29.19
N GLY A 180 5.70 18.74 28.80
CA GLY A 180 4.81 19.50 29.67
C GLY A 180 3.78 20.37 28.92
N PRO A 181 2.71 20.81 29.59
CA PRO A 181 2.34 20.48 30.98
C PRO A 181 1.70 19.08 31.09
N LEU A 182 1.92 18.38 32.21
CA LEU A 182 1.44 16.99 32.41
C LEU A 182 -0.10 16.83 32.39
N GLY A 183 -0.85 17.92 32.52
CA GLY A 183 -2.31 17.90 32.34
C GLY A 183 -2.76 17.73 30.88
N ASN A 184 -1.84 17.91 29.92
CA ASN A 184 -2.14 17.90 28.49
C ASN A 184 -1.17 17.05 27.66
N VAL A 185 -0.12 16.50 28.27
CA VAL A 185 0.83 15.60 27.61
C VAL A 185 1.42 14.60 28.60
N GLU A 186 1.43 13.33 28.24
CA GLU A 186 2.08 12.27 29.02
C GLU A 186 3.62 12.30 28.85
N PRO A 187 4.39 11.64 29.74
CA PRO A 187 5.83 11.48 29.56
C PRO A 187 6.24 10.84 28.22
N SER A 188 5.34 10.07 27.59
CA SER A 188 5.51 9.48 26.26
C SER A 188 5.40 10.51 25.12
N GLY A 189 4.96 11.73 25.41
CA GLY A 189 4.61 12.78 24.45
C GLY A 189 3.20 12.65 23.85
N ARG A 190 2.42 11.65 24.29
CA ARG A 190 1.01 11.51 23.89
C ARG A 190 0.16 12.61 24.51
N LEU A 191 -0.68 13.23 23.71
CA LEU A 191 -1.48 14.37 24.13
C LEU A 191 -2.74 13.94 24.87
N VAL A 192 -3.09 14.69 25.92
CA VAL A 192 -4.19 14.42 26.84
C VAL A 192 -5.24 15.51 26.74
N ILE A 193 -6.51 15.11 26.70
CA ILE A 193 -7.66 15.99 26.86
C ILE A 193 -8.18 15.80 28.28
N SER A 194 -8.03 16.82 29.12
CA SER A 194 -8.45 16.78 30.52
C SER A 194 -9.93 17.16 30.69
N VAL A 195 -10.50 16.80 31.83
CA VAL A 195 -11.85 17.24 32.21
C VAL A 195 -11.87 18.77 32.27
N GLY A 196 -12.84 19.38 31.60
CA GLY A 196 -13.00 20.84 31.53
C GLY A 196 -12.32 21.51 30.34
N ASN A 197 -11.51 20.79 29.53
CA ASN A 197 -11.04 21.33 28.26
C ASN A 197 -12.20 21.44 27.25
N SER A 198 -12.32 22.60 26.62
CA SER A 198 -13.41 22.98 25.73
C SER A 198 -12.88 23.58 24.41
N PRO A 199 -13.61 23.45 23.29
CA PRO A 199 -13.26 24.11 22.03
C PRO A 199 -13.18 25.63 22.09
N SER A 200 -13.84 26.24 23.10
CA SER A 200 -13.79 27.68 23.36
C SER A 200 -12.51 28.13 24.08
N ASP A 201 -11.71 27.21 24.61
CA ASP A 201 -10.51 27.54 25.38
C ASP A 201 -9.41 28.10 24.47
N PRO A 202 -8.56 29.00 24.99
CA PRO A 202 -7.35 29.41 24.26
C PRO A 202 -6.43 28.20 24.01
N ALA A 203 -5.62 28.29 22.96
CA ALA A 203 -4.66 27.23 22.65
C ALA A 203 -3.66 27.06 23.81
N VAL A 204 -3.40 25.82 24.21
CA VAL A 204 -2.49 25.48 25.31
C VAL A 204 -1.11 25.22 24.75
N GLU A 205 -0.08 25.87 25.30
CA GLU A 205 1.30 25.60 24.92
C GLU A 205 1.74 24.22 25.42
N ILE A 206 2.31 23.43 24.52
CA ILE A 206 2.99 22.16 24.81
C ILE A 206 4.49 22.37 24.60
N THR A 207 5.27 21.83 25.53
CA THR A 207 6.72 21.90 25.50
C THR A 207 7.35 20.50 25.50
N ALA A 208 8.46 20.36 24.80
CA ALA A 208 9.38 19.24 24.91
C ALA A 208 10.79 19.78 25.20
N THR A 209 11.26 19.58 26.43
CA THR A 209 12.61 19.95 26.83
C THR A 209 13.58 18.84 26.46
N LEU A 210 14.65 19.21 25.75
CA LEU A 210 15.68 18.27 25.32
C LEU A 210 16.51 17.77 26.53
N PRO A 211 16.91 16.49 26.51
CA PRO A 211 17.73 15.90 27.57
C PRO A 211 19.13 16.54 27.64
N ALA A 212 19.81 16.34 28.78
CA ALA A 212 21.09 16.99 29.07
C ALA A 212 22.24 16.59 28.13
N ASP A 213 22.17 15.38 27.56
CA ASP A 213 23.11 14.87 26.57
C ASP A 213 23.04 15.62 25.23
N LEU A 214 21.89 16.21 24.89
CA LEU A 214 21.71 17.05 23.70
C LEU A 214 21.99 18.55 23.93
N ARG A 215 22.49 18.92 25.10
CA ARG A 215 22.93 20.28 25.42
C ARG A 215 24.39 20.49 25.02
N ASP A 216 24.75 21.74 24.75
CA ASP A 216 26.10 22.14 24.35
C ASP A 216 27.14 21.60 25.35
N PRO A 217 27.97 20.60 24.97
CA PRO A 217 28.93 19.98 25.87
C PRO A 217 30.09 20.92 26.21
N GLY A 218 30.30 21.99 25.44
CA GLY A 218 31.32 23.01 25.68
C GLY A 218 30.91 24.07 26.71
N ASN A 219 29.65 24.09 27.13
CA ASN A 219 29.14 25.01 28.14
C ASN A 219 28.93 24.27 29.47
N PRO A 220 29.54 24.71 30.59
CA PRO A 220 29.38 24.04 31.90
C PRO A 220 27.95 24.15 32.47
N THR A 221 27.17 25.14 32.02
CA THR A 221 25.76 25.33 32.42
C THR A 221 24.93 25.71 31.19
N PRO A 222 24.71 24.77 30.25
CA PRO A 222 23.99 25.06 29.03
C PRO A 222 22.50 25.29 29.35
N PRO A 223 21.87 26.33 28.78
CA PRO A 223 20.44 26.56 28.98
C PRO A 223 19.62 25.40 28.43
N ASP A 224 18.42 25.21 28.98
CA ASP A 224 17.47 24.25 28.46
C ASP A 224 17.06 24.63 27.04
N ILE A 225 17.11 23.67 26.13
CA ILE A 225 16.56 23.81 24.78
C ILE A 225 15.14 23.24 24.82
N VAL A 226 14.17 24.11 24.58
CA VAL A 226 12.74 23.80 24.71
C VAL A 226 12.06 23.96 23.36
N ALA A 227 11.59 22.85 22.81
CA ALA A 227 10.70 22.84 21.66
C ALA A 227 9.28 23.22 22.11
N ARG A 228 8.63 24.11 21.34
CA ARG A 228 7.29 24.64 21.65
C ARG A 228 6.32 24.42 20.49
N GLY A 229 5.07 24.19 20.83
CA GLY A 229 3.91 24.09 19.93
C GLY A 229 2.62 24.29 20.73
N HIS A 230 1.48 24.33 20.08
CA HIS A 230 0.20 24.57 20.77
C HIS A 230 -0.85 23.56 20.40
N ILE A 231 -1.70 23.20 21.36
CA ILE A 231 -2.89 22.40 21.08
C ILE A 231 -4.13 23.27 21.10
N ARG A 232 -5.09 22.95 20.24
CA ARG A 232 -6.45 23.51 20.28
C ARG A 232 -7.44 22.36 20.44
N PHE A 233 -8.41 22.51 21.33
CA PHE A 233 -9.46 21.51 21.46
C PHE A 233 -10.55 21.71 20.41
N ALA A 234 -11.09 20.61 19.91
CA ALA A 234 -12.29 20.57 19.09
C ALA A 234 -13.33 19.68 19.79
N ALA A 235 -14.61 19.85 19.43
CA ALA A 235 -15.71 19.11 20.06
C ALA A 235 -15.60 17.61 19.74
N ASP A 236 -16.42 16.74 20.32
CA ASP A 236 -16.53 15.33 19.88
C ASP A 236 -17.29 15.25 18.54
N TRP A 237 -17.08 14.20 17.73
CA TRP A 237 -17.60 14.08 16.36
C TRP A 237 -19.08 13.82 16.47
N ALA A 238 -19.46 13.12 17.55
CA ALA A 238 -20.84 12.98 17.98
C ALA A 238 -21.57 14.31 18.25
N SER A 239 -20.86 15.37 18.67
CA SER A 239 -21.44 16.69 18.98
C SER A 239 -21.43 17.69 17.81
N GLU A 240 -20.68 17.43 16.74
CA GLU A 240 -20.68 18.29 15.55
C GLU A 240 -21.92 18.09 14.70
N SER A 241 -22.23 19.06 13.85
CA SER A 241 -23.23 18.87 12.79
C SER A 241 -22.92 17.63 11.95
N THR A 242 -23.96 16.93 11.51
CA THR A 242 -23.81 15.77 10.65
C THR A 242 -23.09 16.14 9.36
N ILE A 243 -22.22 15.24 8.88
CA ILE A 243 -21.48 15.44 7.64
C ILE A 243 -22.40 15.02 6.50
N LYS A 244 -22.75 15.99 5.64
CA LYS A 244 -23.59 15.73 4.47
C LYS A 244 -22.84 14.87 3.48
N THR A 245 -23.44 13.73 3.16
CA THR A 245 -23.00 12.82 2.11
C THR A 245 -23.84 13.08 0.88
N GLU A 246 -23.17 13.37 -0.22
CA GLU A 246 -23.81 13.67 -1.50
C GLU A 246 -23.57 12.50 -2.45
N THR A 247 -24.59 12.14 -3.23
CA THR A 247 -24.39 11.20 -4.34
C THR A 247 -23.59 11.90 -5.43
N VAL A 248 -22.56 11.24 -5.96
CA VAL A 248 -21.75 11.82 -7.03
C VAL A 248 -22.48 11.66 -8.36
N GLN A 249 -23.01 12.76 -8.86
CA GLN A 249 -23.67 12.81 -10.17
C GLN A 249 -22.60 12.97 -11.26
N VAL A 250 -22.52 12.00 -12.17
CA VAL A 250 -21.58 12.03 -13.30
C VAL A 250 -22.32 12.27 -14.64
N GLN A 251 -23.66 12.33 -14.65
CA GLN A 251 -24.56 12.61 -15.81
C GLN A 251 -26.05 12.64 -15.40
N ASP A 252 -26.96 13.02 -16.31
CA ASP A 252 -28.44 12.92 -16.18
C ASP A 252 -29.00 11.48 -16.09
N THR A 253 -28.13 10.49 -15.99
CA THR A 253 -28.51 9.07 -15.87
C THR A 253 -28.19 8.55 -14.48
N TRP A 254 -29.28 8.46 -13.72
CA TRP A 254 -29.53 7.68 -12.51
C TRP A 254 -28.64 8.01 -11.29
N PRO A 255 -29.21 8.70 -10.27
CA PRO A 255 -28.65 8.74 -8.92
C PRO A 255 -28.48 7.32 -8.37
N GLY A 256 -27.67 7.16 -7.32
CA GLY A 256 -27.55 5.93 -6.53
C GLY A 256 -28.87 5.48 -5.90
N THR A 257 -29.79 4.98 -6.72
CA THR A 257 -31.11 4.44 -6.35
C THR A 257 -31.06 2.93 -6.12
N ILE A 258 -29.92 2.30 -6.40
CA ILE A 258 -29.71 0.90 -6.00
C ILE A 258 -29.57 0.91 -4.50
N ASN A 259 -30.39 0.10 -3.83
CA ASN A 259 -30.35 -0.08 -2.40
C ASN A 259 -28.88 -0.29 -1.96
N PRO A 260 -28.30 0.63 -1.16
CA PRO A 260 -26.89 0.58 -0.81
C PRO A 260 -26.51 -0.68 -0.03
N GLU A 261 -27.46 -1.39 0.57
CA GLU A 261 -27.21 -2.69 1.21
C GLU A 261 -26.92 -3.83 0.21
N LEU A 262 -27.21 -3.64 -1.08
CA LEU A 262 -27.16 -4.69 -2.09
C LEU A 262 -25.96 -4.58 -3.05
N VAL A 263 -25.27 -3.45 -3.08
CA VAL A 263 -24.18 -3.18 -4.02
C VAL A 263 -22.97 -2.53 -3.34
N PRO A 264 -21.77 -2.61 -3.95
CA PRO A 264 -20.61 -1.85 -3.50
C PRO A 264 -20.88 -0.34 -3.48
N ASN A 265 -20.53 0.34 -2.38
CA ASN A 265 -20.67 1.78 -2.22
C ASN A 265 -19.30 2.43 -2.06
N PHE A 266 -18.91 3.28 -2.99
CA PHE A 266 -17.67 4.06 -2.90
C PHE A 266 -17.92 5.35 -2.14
N LEU A 267 -17.01 5.71 -1.24
CA LEU A 267 -17.00 6.99 -0.53
C LEU A 267 -15.71 7.75 -0.85
N PHE A 268 -15.83 8.97 -1.37
CA PHE A 268 -14.71 9.88 -1.57
C PHE A 268 -14.64 10.92 -0.45
N LEU A 269 -13.48 11.07 0.17
CA LEU A 269 -13.17 12.02 1.23
C LEU A 269 -11.98 12.90 0.83
N SER A 270 -11.99 14.16 1.27
CA SER A 270 -10.95 15.15 0.98
C SER A 270 -10.03 15.38 2.18
N ASP A 271 -8.70 15.32 2.02
CA ASP A 271 -7.75 15.80 3.02
C ASP A 271 -6.74 16.80 2.43
N GLY A 272 -6.46 17.87 3.18
CA GLY A 272 -5.61 18.97 2.73
C GLY A 272 -6.26 19.94 1.74
N TYR A 273 -7.59 19.90 1.57
CA TYR A 273 -8.35 20.84 0.74
C TYR A 273 -8.98 21.92 1.62
N LEU A 274 -8.86 23.19 1.24
CA LEU A 274 -9.57 24.28 1.91
C LEU A 274 -11.03 24.35 1.44
N ALA A 275 -11.87 25.10 2.15
CA ALA A 275 -13.29 25.20 1.85
C ALA A 275 -13.57 25.68 0.40
N GLU A 276 -12.74 26.59 -0.11
CA GLU A 276 -12.78 27.10 -1.48
C GLU A 276 -12.39 26.06 -2.55
N ASP A 277 -11.72 24.97 -2.18
CA ASP A 277 -11.26 23.92 -3.11
C ASP A 277 -12.30 22.82 -3.36
N LYS A 278 -13.48 22.89 -2.73
CA LYS A 278 -14.57 21.92 -2.94
C LYS A 278 -14.84 21.69 -4.44
N PRO A 279 -14.93 22.70 -5.33
CA PRO A 279 -15.17 22.47 -6.76
C PRO A 279 -14.07 21.63 -7.46
N GLN A 280 -12.81 21.77 -7.03
CA GLN A 280 -11.66 21.05 -7.56
C GLN A 280 -11.73 19.59 -7.12
N PHE A 281 -11.98 19.33 -5.83
CA PHE A 281 -12.19 17.98 -5.29
C PHE A 281 -13.30 17.24 -6.06
N GLU A 282 -14.46 17.87 -6.24
CA GLU A 282 -15.55 17.26 -6.99
C GLU A 282 -15.20 17.00 -8.47
N SER A 283 -14.45 17.91 -9.10
CA SER A 283 -13.99 17.75 -10.48
C SER A 283 -12.99 16.59 -10.63
N GLN A 284 -12.14 16.37 -9.63
CA GLN A 284 -11.22 15.26 -9.58
C GLN A 284 -11.96 13.92 -9.45
N ILE A 285 -12.96 13.83 -8.57
CA ILE A 285 -13.84 12.65 -8.48
C ILE A 285 -14.51 12.37 -9.83
N ARG A 286 -15.09 13.41 -10.46
CA ARG A 286 -15.73 13.27 -11.79
C ARG A 286 -14.74 12.81 -12.87
N SER A 287 -13.47 13.17 -12.77
CA SER A 287 -12.43 12.71 -13.69
C SER A 287 -12.20 11.20 -13.55
N LEU A 288 -12.08 10.70 -12.31
CA LEU A 288 -11.92 9.27 -12.02
C LEU A 288 -13.12 8.45 -12.45
N LEU A 289 -14.32 8.88 -12.04
CA LEU A 289 -15.55 8.20 -12.44
C LEU A 289 -15.80 8.32 -13.95
N GLY A 290 -15.36 9.42 -14.57
CA GLY A 290 -15.40 9.59 -16.01
C GLY A 290 -14.60 8.52 -16.74
N LEU A 291 -13.38 8.20 -16.27
CA LEU A 291 -12.59 7.10 -16.83
C LEU A 291 -13.25 5.75 -16.52
N MET A 292 -13.50 5.45 -15.25
CA MET A 292 -14.03 4.16 -14.81
C MET A 292 -15.34 3.78 -15.52
N LYS A 293 -16.28 4.73 -15.65
CA LYS A 293 -17.61 4.46 -16.21
C LYS A 293 -17.66 4.44 -17.74
N LYS A 294 -16.65 4.97 -18.44
CA LYS A 294 -16.73 5.20 -19.90
C LYS A 294 -15.62 4.57 -20.71
N SER A 295 -14.48 4.26 -20.10
CA SER A 295 -13.30 3.78 -20.81
C SER A 295 -13.26 2.25 -20.89
N ARG A 296 -13.07 1.73 -22.09
CA ARG A 296 -12.78 0.29 -22.30
C ARG A 296 -11.43 -0.11 -21.68
N LEU A 297 -10.51 0.84 -21.49
CA LEU A 297 -9.21 0.57 -20.84
C LEU A 297 -9.38 0.05 -19.41
N THR A 298 -10.39 0.56 -18.70
CA THR A 298 -10.68 0.20 -17.30
C THR A 298 -11.77 -0.86 -17.20
N ARG A 299 -12.11 -1.55 -18.30
CA ARG A 299 -13.08 -2.65 -18.29
C ARG A 299 -12.65 -3.71 -17.27
N PRO A 300 -13.52 -4.10 -16.31
CA PRO A 300 -14.97 -4.09 -16.42
C PRO A 300 -15.70 -2.93 -15.71
N PHE A 301 -15.02 -1.90 -15.21
CA PHE A 301 -15.72 -0.82 -14.50
C PHE A 301 -16.73 -0.06 -15.37
N ASP A 302 -16.52 -0.01 -16.69
CA ASP A 302 -17.47 0.58 -17.64
C ASP A 302 -18.80 -0.19 -17.64
N LEU A 303 -18.70 -1.53 -17.69
CA LEU A 303 -19.84 -2.46 -17.67
C LEU A 303 -20.54 -2.51 -16.31
N LEU A 304 -19.78 -2.36 -15.23
CA LEU A 304 -20.26 -2.47 -13.85
C LEU A 304 -20.73 -1.12 -13.27
N SER A 305 -20.68 -0.07 -14.07
CA SER A 305 -20.96 1.30 -13.64
C SER A 305 -22.37 1.52 -13.09
N THR A 306 -23.30 0.64 -13.44
CA THR A 306 -24.69 0.59 -12.96
C THR A 306 -24.94 -0.44 -11.85
N SER A 307 -23.88 -1.03 -11.30
CA SER A 307 -23.96 -2.07 -10.26
C SER A 307 -23.19 -1.66 -9.00
N MET A 308 -22.93 -0.36 -8.84
CA MET A 308 -22.20 0.26 -7.74
C MET A 308 -22.75 1.66 -7.46
N ASN A 309 -22.62 2.14 -6.23
CA ASN A 309 -22.95 3.50 -5.84
C ASN A 309 -21.69 4.33 -5.58
N TYR A 310 -21.78 5.64 -5.79
CA TYR A 310 -20.67 6.59 -5.57
C TYR A 310 -21.15 7.77 -4.72
N PHE A 311 -20.48 7.98 -3.59
CA PHE A 311 -20.78 9.00 -2.60
C PHE A 311 -19.55 9.86 -2.36
N GLN A 312 -19.77 11.13 -2.03
CA GLN A 312 -18.72 12.03 -1.58
C GLN A 312 -19.12 12.69 -0.26
N ALA A 313 -18.13 12.96 0.58
CA ALA A 313 -18.26 13.85 1.73
C ALA A 313 -17.07 14.81 1.73
N PHE A 314 -17.37 16.10 1.66
CA PHE A 314 -16.34 17.14 1.71
C PHE A 314 -16.22 17.67 3.13
N VAL A 315 -15.04 17.49 3.72
CA VAL A 315 -14.69 18.07 5.02
C VAL A 315 -13.43 18.91 4.81
N PRO A 316 -13.51 20.25 4.92
CA PRO A 316 -12.37 21.10 4.67
C PRO A 316 -11.29 20.89 5.72
N SER A 317 -10.04 20.93 5.28
CA SER A 317 -8.88 21.14 6.13
C SER A 317 -8.69 22.63 6.43
N SER A 318 -7.98 22.92 7.52
CA SER A 318 -7.64 24.29 7.90
C SER A 318 -6.44 24.83 7.09
N HIS A 319 -5.68 23.94 6.45
CA HIS A 319 -4.47 24.25 5.69
C HIS A 319 -4.45 23.42 4.41
N HIS A 320 -3.77 23.92 3.38
CA HIS A 320 -3.47 23.15 2.18
C HIS A 320 -2.47 22.01 2.48
N GLY A 321 -2.64 20.89 1.78
CA GLY A 321 -1.71 19.77 1.80
C GLY A 321 -1.86 18.85 3.01
N ILE A 322 -1.02 17.84 3.04
CA ILE A 322 -0.91 16.82 4.09
C ILE A 322 0.51 16.83 4.64
N SER A 323 0.78 16.12 5.74
CA SER A 323 2.15 16.07 6.29
C SER A 323 3.11 15.34 5.35
N VAL A 324 4.37 15.79 5.28
CA VAL A 324 5.45 15.11 4.54
C VAL A 324 6.52 14.71 5.56
N LEU A 325 6.69 13.41 5.80
CA LEU A 325 7.49 12.93 6.94
C LEU A 325 8.98 12.80 6.60
N CYS A 326 9.29 12.54 5.34
CA CYS A 326 10.64 12.35 4.84
C CYS A 326 11.40 13.68 4.72
N GLU A 327 12.74 13.60 4.66
CA GLU A 327 13.57 14.76 4.33
C GLU A 327 13.32 15.21 2.89
N VAL A 328 13.39 16.52 2.68
CA VAL A 328 13.24 17.17 1.39
C VAL A 328 14.45 18.03 1.09
N TYR A 329 14.67 18.35 -0.19
CA TYR A 329 15.69 19.31 -0.61
C TYR A 329 15.13 20.26 -1.66
N PRO A 330 15.59 21.52 -1.69
CA PRO A 330 15.09 22.50 -2.63
C PRO A 330 15.71 22.35 -4.01
N ALA A 331 14.92 22.76 -5.02
CA ALA A 331 15.41 23.13 -6.34
C ALA A 331 16.57 24.11 -6.19
N GLN A 332 17.62 23.90 -6.98
CA GLN A 332 18.86 24.67 -6.89
C GLN A 332 19.36 25.05 -8.28
N LYS A 333 19.86 26.29 -8.39
CA LYS A 333 20.60 26.76 -9.56
C LYS A 333 21.93 25.99 -9.69
N LYS A 334 22.61 26.13 -10.82
CA LYS A 334 23.96 25.55 -11.02
C LYS A 334 24.99 26.02 -9.99
N SER A 335 24.80 27.20 -9.39
CA SER A 335 25.63 27.75 -8.32
C SER A 335 25.38 27.11 -6.94
N GLY A 336 24.34 26.28 -6.77
CA GLY A 336 23.92 25.73 -5.47
C GLY A 336 23.03 26.64 -4.64
N GLU A 337 22.69 27.83 -5.15
CA GLU A 337 21.65 28.68 -4.57
C GLU A 337 20.27 28.06 -4.74
N VAL A 338 19.41 28.22 -3.73
CA VAL A 338 17.99 27.86 -3.79
C VAL A 338 17.33 28.62 -4.95
N GLN A 339 16.55 27.89 -5.74
CA GLN A 339 15.77 28.45 -6.83
C GLN A 339 14.37 28.79 -6.32
N THR A 340 14.06 30.09 -6.31
CA THR A 340 12.75 30.62 -5.95
C THR A 340 11.94 30.94 -7.21
N ASN A 341 10.65 30.60 -7.19
CA ASN A 341 9.69 30.90 -8.24
C ASN A 341 9.27 32.38 -8.21
N SER A 342 8.53 32.82 -9.23
CA SER A 342 8.06 34.22 -9.34
C SER A 342 7.09 34.66 -8.24
N ASP A 343 6.50 33.71 -7.51
CA ASP A 343 5.58 33.98 -6.41
C ASP A 343 6.17 33.66 -5.03
N ASP A 344 7.50 33.64 -4.93
CA ASP A 344 8.29 33.36 -3.73
C ASP A 344 8.17 31.92 -3.17
N THR A 345 7.52 31.02 -3.90
CA THR A 345 7.57 29.58 -3.55
C THR A 345 8.89 28.95 -3.98
N VAL A 346 9.27 27.86 -3.32
CA VAL A 346 10.39 27.00 -3.66
C VAL A 346 9.85 25.62 -3.95
N ASN A 347 10.33 25.01 -5.04
CA ASN A 347 10.01 23.64 -5.37
C ASN A 347 10.91 22.69 -4.59
N LEU A 348 10.31 21.83 -3.78
CA LEU A 348 11.00 20.83 -2.99
C LEU A 348 10.83 19.44 -3.59
N TYR A 349 11.81 18.58 -3.34
CA TYR A 349 11.82 17.18 -3.75
C TYR A 349 12.16 16.30 -2.55
N CYS A 350 11.52 15.16 -2.43
CA CYS A 350 11.85 14.18 -1.38
C CYS A 350 13.20 13.52 -1.66
N ILE A 351 13.93 13.23 -0.59
CA ILE A 351 15.14 12.40 -0.69
C ILE A 351 14.72 10.97 -1.09
N PRO A 352 15.32 10.37 -2.12
CA PRO A 352 15.00 8.99 -2.51
C PRO A 352 15.36 7.98 -1.42
N ASP A 353 14.61 6.88 -1.36
CA ASP A 353 14.95 5.77 -0.46
C ASP A 353 16.38 5.26 -0.74
N PRO A 354 17.21 5.07 0.30
CA PRO A 354 18.51 4.44 0.13
C PRO A 354 18.34 2.97 -0.27
N SER A 355 19.23 2.45 -1.12
CA SER A 355 19.22 1.05 -1.52
C SER A 355 20.63 0.48 -1.67
N ASP A 356 20.84 -0.76 -1.22
CA ASP A 356 22.13 -1.43 -1.35
C ASP A 356 22.46 -1.69 -2.84
N PRO A 357 23.63 -1.27 -3.36
CA PRO A 357 24.03 -1.57 -4.73
C PRO A 357 24.16 -3.08 -5.01
N ALA A 358 23.57 -3.52 -6.12
CA ALA A 358 23.81 -4.86 -6.64
C ALA A 358 25.28 -5.05 -7.10
N ALA A 359 25.80 -6.26 -6.95
CA ALA A 359 27.17 -6.58 -7.32
C ALA A 359 27.45 -6.23 -8.80
N GLY A 360 28.53 -5.49 -9.05
CA GLY A 360 28.93 -5.09 -10.41
C GLY A 360 28.12 -3.94 -11.04
N ALA A 361 27.03 -3.49 -10.42
CA ALA A 361 26.16 -2.47 -10.99
C ALA A 361 26.76 -1.05 -10.92
N ARG A 362 26.32 -0.18 -11.84
CA ARG A 362 26.54 1.27 -11.71
C ARG A 362 25.75 1.82 -10.54
N TRP A 363 26.34 2.76 -9.80
CA TRP A 363 25.72 3.34 -8.62
C TRP A 363 24.91 4.58 -8.98
N ASP A 364 23.66 4.61 -8.52
CA ASP A 364 22.79 5.79 -8.58
C ASP A 364 22.77 6.54 -7.25
N LEU A 365 21.87 7.54 -7.13
CA LEU A 365 21.76 8.35 -5.92
C LEU A 365 21.34 7.52 -4.70
N SER A 366 20.42 6.58 -4.85
CA SER A 366 19.96 5.71 -3.76
C SER A 366 21.11 4.83 -3.23
N ASN A 367 22.00 4.38 -4.11
CA ASN A 367 23.20 3.64 -3.70
C ASN A 367 24.20 4.52 -2.94
N LEU A 368 24.40 5.77 -3.36
CA LEU A 368 25.24 6.71 -2.61
C LEU A 368 24.65 7.03 -1.24
N LEU A 369 23.34 7.20 -1.12
CA LEU A 369 22.66 7.45 0.16
C LEU A 369 22.79 6.28 1.14
N PHE A 370 22.80 5.05 0.61
CA PHE A 370 23.04 3.85 1.41
C PHE A 370 24.51 3.73 1.82
N ARG A 371 25.46 3.82 0.88
CA ARG A 371 26.88 3.54 1.16
C ARG A 371 27.65 4.70 1.78
N LEU A 372 27.33 5.93 1.39
CA LEU A 372 28.08 7.15 1.75
C LEU A 372 27.32 8.03 2.74
N GLY A 373 26.01 7.79 2.90
CA GLY A 373 25.13 8.61 3.72
C GLY A 373 24.79 9.96 3.08
N LEU A 374 24.40 10.92 3.92
CA LEU A 374 23.91 12.23 3.48
C LEU A 374 25.03 13.29 3.51
N PRO A 375 25.13 14.18 2.51
CA PRO A 375 26.11 15.28 2.54
C PRO A 375 25.75 16.30 3.62
N VAL A 376 26.73 17.01 4.18
CA VAL A 376 26.47 18.20 5.02
C VAL A 376 26.58 19.50 4.21
N PRO A 377 26.08 20.66 4.70
CA PRO A 377 26.13 21.93 3.95
C PRO A 377 27.51 22.31 3.39
N GLY A 378 28.59 21.92 4.06
CA GLY A 378 29.97 22.13 3.57
C GLY A 378 30.39 21.23 2.39
N GLN A 379 29.56 20.30 1.94
CA GLN A 379 29.80 19.36 0.83
C GLN A 379 28.88 19.63 -0.36
N GLY A 380 28.35 20.86 -0.46
CA GLY A 380 27.44 21.29 -1.51
C GLY A 380 28.06 21.41 -2.91
N LEU A 381 27.29 21.97 -3.84
CA LEU A 381 27.68 22.13 -5.25
C LEU A 381 28.90 23.05 -5.46
N ASP A 382 29.21 23.89 -4.47
CA ASP A 382 30.40 24.72 -4.40
C ASP A 382 31.70 23.90 -4.30
N ARG A 383 31.63 22.66 -3.80
CA ARG A 383 32.81 21.77 -3.78
C ARG A 383 33.06 21.07 -5.12
N PRO A 384 34.32 21.00 -5.58
CA PRO A 384 34.69 20.16 -6.72
C PRO A 384 34.41 18.67 -6.48
N VAL A 385 33.94 17.97 -7.52
CA VAL A 385 33.67 16.52 -7.47
C VAL A 385 34.91 15.72 -7.03
N LYS A 386 36.11 16.15 -7.45
CA LYS A 386 37.35 15.49 -7.05
C LYS A 386 37.53 15.52 -5.52
N GLU A 387 37.31 16.67 -4.88
CA GLU A 387 37.47 16.79 -3.42
C GLU A 387 36.45 15.94 -2.66
N ILE A 388 35.23 15.78 -3.20
CA ILE A 388 34.23 14.87 -2.63
C ILE A 388 34.71 13.42 -2.72
N ARG A 389 35.27 13.01 -3.86
CA ARG A 389 35.82 11.67 -4.04
C ARG A 389 37.03 11.40 -3.14
N ASP A 390 37.95 12.35 -3.06
CA ASP A 390 39.12 12.28 -2.17
C ASP A 390 38.66 12.15 -0.70
N TYR A 391 37.61 12.86 -0.30
CA TYR A 391 37.00 12.70 1.02
C TYR A 391 36.43 11.30 1.22
N TRP A 392 35.67 10.75 0.26
CA TRP A 392 35.14 9.39 0.37
C TRP A 392 36.25 8.32 0.53
N ASP A 393 37.33 8.41 -0.24
CA ASP A 393 38.49 7.50 -0.13
C ASP A 393 39.21 7.59 1.22
N SER A 394 39.08 8.74 1.88
CA SER A 394 39.68 8.96 3.21
C SER A 394 38.88 8.33 4.35
N ILE A 395 37.57 8.10 4.16
CA ILE A 395 36.67 7.59 5.23
C ILE A 395 36.11 6.19 4.99
N LEU A 396 36.12 5.71 3.75
CA LEU A 396 35.55 4.42 3.35
C LEU A 396 36.58 3.55 2.64
N ASP A 397 36.31 2.24 2.61
CA ASP A 397 37.12 1.28 1.87
C ASP A 397 36.50 1.00 0.50
N ALA A 398 37.34 1.00 -0.54
CA ALA A 398 37.02 0.55 -1.91
C ALA A 398 35.79 1.22 -2.57
N VAL A 399 35.73 2.55 -2.60
CA VAL A 399 34.67 3.29 -3.33
C VAL A 399 34.84 3.13 -4.86
N PRO A 400 33.84 2.61 -5.60
CA PRO A 400 33.99 2.30 -7.02
C PRO A 400 33.75 3.55 -7.90
N HIS A 401 34.73 4.45 -7.94
CA HIS A 401 34.63 5.73 -8.68
C HIS A 401 34.36 5.58 -10.18
N ASP A 402 34.74 4.46 -10.79
CA ASP A 402 34.47 4.10 -12.18
C ASP A 402 32.97 3.80 -12.44
N ARG A 403 32.24 3.42 -11.39
CA ARG A 403 30.81 3.08 -11.43
C ARG A 403 29.90 4.22 -10.95
N ILE A 404 30.48 5.33 -10.48
CA ILE A 404 29.76 6.50 -9.99
C ILE A 404 30.00 7.65 -10.98
N SER A 405 28.96 8.09 -11.68
CA SER A 405 29.08 9.22 -12.61
C SER A 405 29.25 10.56 -11.86
N ASN A 406 29.91 11.55 -12.49
CA ASN A 406 29.99 12.90 -11.93
C ASN A 406 28.61 13.54 -11.73
N GLU A 407 27.64 13.20 -12.57
CA GLU A 407 26.25 13.64 -12.42
C GLU A 407 25.63 13.07 -11.14
N THR A 408 25.87 11.79 -10.84
CA THR A 408 25.42 11.16 -9.59
C THR A 408 26.03 11.86 -8.38
N VAL A 409 27.33 12.18 -8.41
CA VAL A 409 27.99 12.94 -7.32
C VAL A 409 27.34 14.33 -7.17
N ARG A 410 27.09 15.03 -8.27
CA ARG A 410 26.44 16.36 -8.25
C ARG A 410 25.01 16.29 -7.71
N ARG A 411 24.26 15.23 -8.02
CA ARG A 411 22.93 14.97 -7.44
C ARG A 411 23.01 14.72 -5.94
N TRP A 412 24.02 13.98 -5.49
CA TRP A 412 24.29 13.79 -4.05
C TRP A 412 24.62 15.13 -3.39
N GLN A 413 25.52 15.94 -3.94
CA GLN A 413 25.88 17.27 -3.40
C GLN A 413 24.68 18.23 -3.23
N LYS A 414 23.65 18.14 -4.09
CA LYS A 414 22.42 18.94 -3.93
C LYS A 414 21.71 18.68 -2.60
N LEU A 415 21.82 17.46 -2.06
CA LEU A 415 21.21 17.08 -0.79
C LEU A 415 21.88 17.75 0.42
N ALA A 416 22.99 18.48 0.22
CA ALA A 416 23.63 19.29 1.27
C ALA A 416 22.71 20.42 1.77
N ARG A 417 21.68 20.78 1.00
CA ARG A 417 20.63 21.75 1.35
C ARG A 417 19.34 21.11 1.84
N ARG A 418 19.37 19.82 2.21
CA ARG A 418 18.17 19.13 2.72
C ARG A 418 17.66 19.75 4.02
N THR A 419 16.36 19.56 4.26
CA THR A 419 15.64 19.97 5.47
C THR A 419 14.32 19.19 5.56
N PHE A 420 13.38 19.65 6.37
CA PHE A 420 12.01 19.14 6.45
C PHE A 420 10.98 20.20 6.05
N LEU A 421 9.81 19.71 5.68
CA LEU A 421 8.58 20.47 5.72
C LEU A 421 8.02 20.50 7.15
N GLU A 422 7.45 21.61 7.57
CA GLU A 422 6.56 21.61 8.74
C GLU A 422 5.37 20.70 8.43
N GLU A 423 5.09 19.77 9.33
CA GLU A 423 3.88 18.94 9.29
C GLU A 423 2.62 19.81 9.31
N THR A 424 1.52 19.26 8.80
CA THR A 424 0.23 19.94 8.65
C THR A 424 -0.81 19.32 9.58
N ASP A 425 -1.63 20.16 10.22
CA ASP A 425 -2.83 19.73 10.97
C ASP A 425 -4.02 19.57 10.02
N SER A 426 -3.95 18.57 9.13
CA SER A 426 -5.02 18.26 8.18
C SER A 426 -6.17 17.50 8.87
N THR A 427 -7.36 17.56 8.29
CA THR A 427 -8.59 17.02 8.90
C THR A 427 -8.51 15.52 9.13
N PHE A 428 -8.06 14.77 8.14
CA PHE A 428 -7.93 13.31 8.21
C PHE A 428 -6.52 12.84 8.56
N GLY A 429 -5.60 13.77 8.81
CA GLY A 429 -4.24 13.46 9.25
C GLY A 429 -3.50 12.51 8.32
N LEU A 430 -3.68 12.66 6.99
CA LEU A 430 -2.84 11.95 6.04
C LEU A 430 -1.39 12.44 6.12
N ALA A 431 -0.48 11.57 5.75
CA ALA A 431 0.93 11.88 5.56
C ALA A 431 1.49 11.16 4.34
N TYR A 432 2.49 11.78 3.74
CA TYR A 432 3.31 11.19 2.69
C TYR A 432 4.67 10.76 3.25
N GLY A 433 5.05 9.54 2.91
CA GLY A 433 6.32 8.91 3.23
C GLY A 433 6.51 8.61 4.71
N ASP A 434 7.71 8.12 5.03
CA ASP A 434 8.13 7.77 6.38
C ASP A 434 9.15 8.77 6.92
N TYR A 435 9.33 8.78 8.25
CA TYR A 435 10.45 9.48 8.86
C TYR A 435 11.78 8.90 8.35
N PRO A 436 12.85 9.73 8.24
CA PRO A 436 14.11 9.29 7.67
C PRO A 436 14.67 8.05 8.34
N ASN A 437 14.98 7.07 7.51
CA ASN A 437 15.59 5.82 7.91
C ASN A 437 16.39 5.26 6.72
N VAL A 438 17.09 4.14 6.95
CA VAL A 438 17.93 3.47 5.95
C VAL A 438 17.48 2.02 5.70
N THR A 439 16.29 1.64 6.17
CA THR A 439 15.83 0.26 6.03
C THR A 439 15.34 0.01 4.60
N ASN A 440 15.50 -1.22 4.13
CA ASN A 440 14.99 -1.63 2.81
C ASN A 440 13.46 -1.85 2.82
N GLU A 441 12.81 -1.66 3.96
CA GLU A 441 11.38 -1.89 4.18
C GLU A 441 10.57 -0.60 4.21
N SER A 442 11.20 0.57 4.40
CA SER A 442 10.49 1.84 4.27
C SER A 442 10.10 2.08 2.81
N ASP A 443 8.84 2.43 2.57
CA ASP A 443 8.42 3.02 1.30
C ASP A 443 8.06 4.48 1.58
N SER A 444 9.08 5.37 1.51
CA SER A 444 8.86 6.80 1.69
C SER A 444 8.00 7.44 0.59
N ARG A 445 7.40 6.63 -0.29
CA ARG A 445 6.62 7.07 -1.44
C ARG A 445 5.13 6.85 -1.29
N GLU A 446 4.65 6.30 -0.19
CA GLU A 446 3.23 6.06 0.03
C GLU A 446 2.54 7.21 0.76
N VAL A 447 1.27 7.45 0.46
CA VAL A 447 0.37 8.27 1.27
C VAL A 447 -0.49 7.36 2.12
N GLY A 448 -0.57 7.65 3.41
CA GLY A 448 -1.45 6.93 4.32
C GLY A 448 -1.82 7.80 5.50
N PHE A 449 -2.44 7.19 6.51
CA PHE A 449 -2.61 7.88 7.78
C PHE A 449 -1.26 8.14 8.43
N HIS A 450 -1.07 9.37 8.86
CA HIS A 450 0.05 9.72 9.72
C HIS A 450 -0.05 8.87 11.01
N PRO A 451 0.99 8.08 11.35
CA PRO A 451 0.92 7.08 12.42
C PRO A 451 0.61 7.67 13.81
N ARG A 452 0.90 8.96 13.97
CA ARG A 452 0.63 9.78 15.17
C ARG A 452 -0.55 10.76 15.04
N ARG A 453 -1.43 10.68 14.03
CA ARG A 453 -2.56 11.64 13.84
C ARG A 453 -3.89 10.98 13.52
N MET A 454 -3.90 9.90 12.73
CA MET A 454 -5.10 9.19 12.31
C MET A 454 -4.90 7.66 12.32
N SER A 455 -5.99 6.91 12.45
CA SER A 455 -6.02 5.46 12.22
C SER A 455 -7.35 5.07 11.58
N ARG A 456 -7.44 3.83 11.06
CA ARG A 456 -8.68 3.35 10.45
C ARG A 456 -9.83 3.29 11.45
N GLU A 457 -9.58 2.85 12.68
CA GLU A 457 -10.57 2.76 13.75
C GLU A 457 -11.14 4.13 14.10
N ARG A 458 -10.32 5.18 14.01
CA ARG A 458 -10.76 6.56 14.28
C ARG A 458 -11.52 7.17 13.12
N LEU A 459 -11.17 6.80 11.90
CA LEU A 459 -11.98 7.15 10.73
C LEU A 459 -13.41 6.61 10.90
N ASP A 460 -13.61 5.40 11.43
CA ASP A 460 -14.95 4.82 11.66
C ASP A 460 -15.85 5.72 12.52
N THR A 461 -15.29 6.36 13.55
CA THR A 461 -16.02 7.35 14.37
C THR A 461 -16.53 8.54 13.54
N ILE A 462 -15.75 8.97 12.54
CA ILE A 462 -16.13 10.05 11.62
C ILE A 462 -17.17 9.56 10.62
N LEU A 463 -16.98 8.36 10.05
CA LEU A 463 -17.90 7.77 9.08
C LEU A 463 -19.30 7.60 9.66
N ASN A 464 -19.42 7.26 10.94
CA ASN A 464 -20.71 7.17 11.65
C ASN A 464 -21.47 8.50 11.74
N ARG A 465 -20.89 9.63 11.32
CA ARG A 465 -21.55 10.94 11.20
C ARG A 465 -22.11 11.24 9.82
N LEU A 466 -21.84 10.40 8.84
CA LEU A 466 -22.31 10.56 7.47
C LEU A 466 -23.82 10.37 7.40
N HIS A 467 -24.51 11.36 6.84
CA HIS A 467 -25.94 11.31 6.57
C HIS A 467 -26.24 11.67 5.11
N ASP A 468 -27.29 11.08 4.54
CA ASP A 468 -27.78 11.47 3.22
C ASP A 468 -28.47 12.85 3.26
N SER A 469 -28.96 13.31 2.10
CA SER A 469 -29.66 14.60 1.98
C SER A 469 -30.98 14.68 2.75
N HIS A 470 -31.55 13.54 3.17
CA HIS A 470 -32.77 13.45 3.96
C HIS A 470 -32.51 13.29 5.46
N GLY A 471 -31.22 13.23 5.87
CA GLY A 471 -30.84 13.04 7.27
C GLY A 471 -30.88 11.57 7.72
N ASN A 472 -30.85 10.61 6.80
CA ASN A 472 -30.69 9.19 7.16
C ASN A 472 -29.21 8.84 7.40
N PRO A 473 -28.86 8.02 8.40
CA PRO A 473 -27.48 7.65 8.70
C PRO A 473 -26.91 6.67 7.67
N MET A 474 -25.75 7.00 7.12
CA MET A 474 -25.08 6.25 6.04
C MET A 474 -23.77 5.58 6.47
N GLY A 475 -23.20 5.97 7.62
CA GLY A 475 -21.89 5.51 8.07
C GLY A 475 -21.72 3.99 8.17
N GLN A 476 -22.81 3.28 8.47
CA GLN A 476 -22.87 1.82 8.62
C GLN A 476 -22.49 1.04 7.34
N LEU A 477 -22.48 1.70 6.18
CA LEU A 477 -22.01 1.11 4.92
C LEU A 477 -20.49 0.94 4.86
N TRP A 478 -19.75 1.76 5.60
CA TRP A 478 -18.28 1.83 5.54
C TRP A 478 -17.60 1.60 6.88
N ALA A 479 -18.30 1.84 7.99
CA ALA A 479 -17.73 1.71 9.32
C ALA A 479 -17.76 0.27 9.85
N ALA A 480 -16.76 -0.10 10.65
CA ALA A 480 -16.84 -1.35 11.42
C ALA A 480 -18.04 -1.29 12.38
N ARG A 481 -18.75 -2.42 12.50
CA ARG A 481 -19.88 -2.55 13.41
C ARG A 481 -19.40 -2.87 14.82
N ALA A 482 -20.24 -2.60 15.82
CA ALA A 482 -19.91 -2.81 17.23
C ALA A 482 -19.62 -4.29 17.59
N ASP A 483 -20.13 -5.23 16.78
CA ASP A 483 -19.86 -6.68 16.90
C ASP A 483 -18.53 -7.12 16.25
N GLY A 484 -17.75 -6.16 15.73
CA GLY A 484 -16.48 -6.40 15.03
C GLY A 484 -16.64 -6.81 13.57
N THR A 485 -17.87 -6.97 13.06
CA THR A 485 -18.11 -7.28 11.65
C THR A 485 -17.89 -6.04 10.77
N ARG A 486 -17.47 -6.26 9.53
CA ARG A 486 -17.20 -5.21 8.56
C ARG A 486 -18.21 -5.28 7.42
N PRO A 487 -18.80 -4.16 7.00
CA PRO A 487 -19.68 -4.14 5.83
C PRO A 487 -18.90 -4.41 4.56
N ASN A 488 -19.60 -4.82 3.51
CA ASN A 488 -19.02 -5.12 2.20
C ASN A 488 -18.28 -3.93 1.57
N SER A 489 -18.72 -2.70 1.88
CA SER A 489 -18.09 -1.48 1.37
C SER A 489 -17.00 -0.92 2.29
N TYR A 490 -16.65 -1.61 3.38
CA TYR A 490 -15.55 -1.23 4.29
C TYR A 490 -14.24 -0.80 3.58
N PRO A 491 -13.76 -1.51 2.52
CA PRO A 491 -12.54 -1.12 1.82
C PRO A 491 -12.71 -0.02 0.77
N LEU A 492 -13.94 0.44 0.50
CA LEU A 492 -14.28 1.31 -0.63
C LEU A 492 -14.32 2.78 -0.24
N ILE A 493 -13.36 3.18 0.60
CA ILE A 493 -13.17 4.56 1.04
C ILE A 493 -11.93 5.10 0.33
N PHE A 494 -12.11 6.19 -0.40
CA PHE A 494 -11.08 6.85 -1.18
C PHE A 494 -10.75 8.20 -0.54
N LEU A 495 -9.55 8.32 0.00
CA LEU A 495 -9.03 9.55 0.59
C LEU A 495 -8.16 10.27 -0.45
N PHE A 496 -8.69 11.36 -1.02
CA PHE A 496 -7.90 12.21 -1.89
C PHE A 496 -7.07 13.19 -1.07
N SER A 497 -5.76 13.17 -1.34
CA SER A 497 -4.81 14.16 -0.86
C SER A 497 -4.65 15.28 -1.88
N SER A 498 -4.65 16.52 -1.41
CA SER A 498 -4.38 17.70 -2.23
C SER A 498 -2.89 17.85 -2.61
N LEU A 499 -1.98 17.10 -1.98
CA LEU A 499 -0.55 17.18 -2.22
C LEU A 499 -0.14 16.61 -3.58
N LYS A 500 0.77 17.28 -4.30
CA LYS A 500 1.25 16.87 -5.64
C LYS A 500 2.34 15.80 -5.62
N TRP A 501 2.31 14.88 -4.65
CA TRP A 501 3.44 13.98 -4.43
C TRP A 501 3.02 12.69 -3.69
N ASP A 502 2.89 11.57 -4.41
CA ASP A 502 2.42 10.29 -3.83
C ASP A 502 2.62 9.02 -4.74
N ARG A 503 2.48 7.83 -4.16
CA ARG A 503 2.05 6.54 -4.73
C ARG A 503 0.65 6.25 -4.13
N GLY A 504 -0.40 6.20 -4.94
CA GLY A 504 -1.69 5.71 -4.45
C GLY A 504 -1.54 4.29 -3.89
N VAL A 505 -2.16 4.01 -2.75
CA VAL A 505 -2.07 2.72 -2.04
C VAL A 505 -3.43 2.29 -1.49
N ASN A 506 -3.71 1.00 -1.65
CA ASN A 506 -4.76 0.30 -0.91
C ASN A 506 -4.20 -0.35 0.37
N TYR A 507 -4.61 0.14 1.54
CA TYR A 507 -4.14 -0.35 2.85
C TYR A 507 -4.89 -1.60 3.29
N GLY A 508 -4.61 -2.71 2.60
CA GLY A 508 -5.08 -4.05 3.01
C GLY A 508 -6.60 -4.13 3.14
N ARG A 509 -7.34 -3.54 2.20
CA ARG A 509 -8.81 -3.48 2.20
C ARG A 509 -9.40 -2.75 3.40
N SER A 510 -8.70 -1.73 3.89
CA SER A 510 -9.23 -0.83 4.91
C SER A 510 -9.67 0.50 4.32
N TYR A 511 -8.85 1.06 3.43
CA TYR A 511 -9.09 2.29 2.69
C TYR A 511 -8.08 2.40 1.53
N ILE A 512 -8.36 3.31 0.61
CA ILE A 512 -7.46 3.72 -0.46
C ILE A 512 -7.10 5.18 -0.21
N ALA A 513 -5.81 5.50 -0.28
CA ALA A 513 -5.36 6.88 -0.25
C ALA A 513 -4.55 7.17 -1.53
N MET A 514 -4.76 8.34 -2.11
CA MET A 514 -4.15 8.70 -3.39
C MET A 514 -4.08 10.21 -3.53
N ASN A 515 -3.07 10.67 -4.24
CA ASN A 515 -3.06 12.03 -4.76
C ASN A 515 -3.60 12.17 -6.20
N VAL A 516 -3.77 13.41 -6.63
CA VAL A 516 -4.43 13.76 -7.89
C VAL A 516 -3.47 14.04 -9.06
N GLU A 517 -2.18 14.20 -8.80
CA GLU A 517 -1.18 14.57 -9.81
C GLU A 517 0.06 13.66 -9.82
N GLU A 518 0.75 13.64 -10.94
CA GLU A 518 2.06 12.99 -11.06
C GLU A 518 3.13 13.67 -10.18
N ARG A 519 4.20 12.92 -9.88
CA ARG A 519 5.28 13.35 -8.99
C ARG A 519 6.15 14.39 -9.69
N TYR A 520 5.95 15.67 -9.38
CA TYR A 520 6.75 16.75 -9.98
C TYR A 520 7.53 17.55 -8.97
N GLU A 521 6.87 18.14 -7.97
CA GLU A 521 7.48 19.01 -6.98
C GLU A 521 6.49 19.33 -5.85
N ILE A 522 7.00 19.67 -4.67
CA ILE A 522 6.21 20.15 -3.54
C ILE A 522 6.45 21.66 -3.40
N PRO A 523 5.50 22.52 -3.83
CA PRO A 523 5.63 23.95 -3.68
C PRO A 523 5.51 24.34 -2.21
N ALA A 524 6.46 25.12 -1.71
CA ALA A 524 6.53 25.48 -0.31
C ALA A 524 7.13 26.88 -0.12
N ARG A 525 6.92 27.48 1.05
CA ARG A 525 7.52 28.77 1.45
C ARG A 525 8.43 28.60 2.66
N PRO A 526 9.54 29.36 2.76
CA PRO A 526 10.36 29.38 3.97
C PRO A 526 9.54 29.76 5.20
N VAL A 527 9.80 29.10 6.33
CA VAL A 527 9.13 29.42 7.60
C VAL A 527 9.99 30.41 8.38
N SER A 528 9.37 31.53 8.78
CA SER A 528 10.09 32.58 9.51
C SER A 528 10.73 32.04 10.80
N GLY A 529 12.01 32.32 10.98
CA GLY A 529 12.79 31.90 12.16
C GLY A 529 13.16 30.42 12.21
N LYS A 530 12.84 29.63 11.18
CA LYS A 530 13.18 28.21 11.10
C LYS A 530 13.88 27.89 9.77
N PRO A 531 14.86 26.97 9.74
CA PRO A 531 15.48 26.49 8.51
C PRO A 531 14.60 25.45 7.77
N THR A 532 13.28 25.62 7.78
CA THR A 532 12.29 24.69 7.20
C THR A 532 11.36 25.42 6.24
N TYR A 533 10.49 24.65 5.59
CA TYR A 533 9.48 25.14 4.67
C TYR A 533 8.08 24.71 5.10
N GLY A 534 7.05 25.50 4.77
CA GLY A 534 5.65 25.14 4.91
C GLY A 534 5.03 24.95 3.53
N ILE A 535 4.20 23.92 3.36
CA ILE A 535 3.52 23.63 2.09
C ILE A 535 2.65 24.84 1.69
N ASP A 536 2.72 25.22 0.41
CA ASP A 536 1.85 26.26 -0.17
C ASP A 536 1.29 25.81 -1.52
N LEU A 537 0.03 25.38 -1.50
CA LEU A 537 -0.72 24.98 -2.70
C LEU A 537 -1.70 26.06 -3.18
N THR A 538 -1.57 27.30 -2.71
CA THR A 538 -2.47 28.39 -3.09
C THR A 538 -2.49 28.58 -4.60
N GLY A 539 -3.69 28.49 -5.19
CA GLY A 539 -3.90 28.59 -6.63
C GLY A 539 -3.36 27.41 -7.46
N ARG A 540 -2.95 26.30 -6.81
CA ARG A 540 -2.27 25.16 -7.45
C ARG A 540 -3.07 23.87 -7.42
N ILE A 541 -4.19 23.82 -6.71
CA ILE A 541 -5.08 22.66 -6.73
C ILE A 541 -5.71 22.51 -8.11
N THR A 542 -5.45 21.39 -8.78
CA THR A 542 -5.92 21.16 -10.15
C THR A 542 -7.33 20.61 -10.18
N LYS A 543 -8.01 20.77 -11.31
CA LYS A 543 -9.39 20.28 -11.49
C LYS A 543 -9.46 18.82 -11.96
N ASN A 544 -8.39 18.31 -12.58
CA ASN A 544 -8.38 17.02 -13.23
C ASN A 544 -7.25 16.16 -12.66
N ILE A 545 -7.51 14.87 -12.58
CA ILE A 545 -6.50 13.87 -12.25
C ILE A 545 -5.72 13.51 -13.53
N SER A 546 -4.38 13.39 -13.45
CA SER A 546 -3.58 13.00 -14.61
C SER A 546 -3.93 11.57 -15.07
N HIS A 547 -3.76 11.26 -16.36
CA HIS A 547 -4.23 9.98 -16.91
C HIS A 547 -3.58 8.76 -16.22
N GLY A 548 -2.25 8.80 -16.00
CA GLY A 548 -1.56 7.73 -15.26
C GLY A 548 -2.12 7.53 -13.84
N ARG A 549 -2.48 8.61 -13.15
CA ARG A 549 -3.12 8.54 -11.82
C ARG A 549 -4.53 7.97 -11.86
N LEU A 550 -5.27 8.20 -12.93
CA LEU A 550 -6.58 7.59 -13.11
C LEU A 550 -6.49 6.06 -13.26
N ILE A 551 -5.51 5.57 -14.03
CA ILE A 551 -5.25 4.13 -14.19
C ILE A 551 -4.80 3.52 -12.87
N ARG A 552 -3.90 4.19 -12.13
CA ARG A 552 -3.52 3.79 -10.78
C ARG A 552 -4.71 3.77 -9.82
N GLY A 553 -5.59 4.77 -9.84
CA GLY A 553 -6.81 4.75 -9.03
C GLY A 553 -7.66 3.49 -9.29
N CYS A 554 -7.80 3.07 -10.56
CA CYS A 554 -8.49 1.83 -10.91
C CYS A 554 -7.75 0.56 -10.40
N HIS A 555 -6.42 0.57 -10.44
CA HIS A 555 -5.57 -0.48 -9.87
C HIS A 555 -5.80 -0.61 -8.35
N GLU A 556 -5.79 0.50 -7.61
CA GLU A 556 -6.02 0.48 -6.17
C GLU A 556 -7.44 0.03 -5.80
N VAL A 557 -8.45 0.39 -6.61
CA VAL A 557 -9.83 -0.11 -6.43
C VAL A 557 -9.90 -1.63 -6.61
N ALA A 558 -9.16 -2.18 -7.58
CA ALA A 558 -9.15 -3.61 -7.85
C ALA A 558 -8.66 -4.45 -6.65
N HIS A 559 -7.76 -3.92 -5.82
CA HIS A 559 -7.34 -4.59 -4.58
C HIS A 559 -8.49 -4.81 -3.58
N SER A 560 -9.45 -3.88 -3.51
CA SER A 560 -10.64 -4.02 -2.65
C SER A 560 -11.54 -5.18 -3.06
N PHE A 561 -11.43 -5.64 -4.31
CA PHE A 561 -12.15 -6.80 -4.86
C PHE A 561 -11.25 -8.04 -5.01
N GLY A 562 -10.11 -8.06 -4.32
CA GLY A 562 -9.25 -9.24 -4.23
C GLY A 562 -8.41 -9.56 -5.45
N LEU A 563 -7.96 -8.51 -6.13
CA LEU A 563 -6.79 -8.59 -7.00
C LEU A 563 -5.53 -8.24 -6.20
N GLY A 564 -4.43 -8.93 -6.47
CA GLY A 564 -3.09 -8.63 -5.94
C GLY A 564 -2.18 -8.07 -7.02
N ASP A 565 -1.07 -7.47 -6.59
CA ASP A 565 -0.03 -6.93 -7.47
C ASP A 565 0.62 -8.03 -8.32
N GLU A 566 0.74 -7.81 -9.63
CA GLU A 566 1.38 -8.75 -10.56
C GLU A 566 2.82 -8.34 -10.93
N TYR A 567 3.31 -7.21 -10.43
CA TYR A 567 4.70 -6.79 -10.63
C TYR A 567 5.68 -7.44 -9.65
N SER A 568 6.95 -7.38 -10.03
CA SER A 568 8.06 -8.00 -9.32
C SER A 568 9.24 -7.02 -9.17
N GLU A 569 9.76 -6.88 -7.95
CA GLU A 569 10.81 -5.91 -7.58
C GLU A 569 11.92 -6.53 -6.71
N LYS A 570 11.63 -7.62 -6.01
CA LYS A 570 12.42 -8.25 -4.95
C LYS A 570 12.56 -9.74 -5.27
N GLY A 571 13.48 -10.44 -4.59
CA GLY A 571 13.90 -11.82 -4.91
C GLY A 571 12.81 -12.91 -4.89
N THR A 572 13.00 -13.92 -4.07
CA THR A 572 12.10 -15.10 -4.03
C THR A 572 11.13 -14.99 -2.86
N LEU A 573 9.84 -15.21 -3.10
CA LEU A 573 8.85 -15.34 -2.03
C LEU A 573 9.13 -16.61 -1.22
N PRO A 574 9.36 -16.52 0.11
CA PRO A 574 9.42 -17.71 0.96
C PRO A 574 8.10 -18.48 0.87
N GLN A 575 8.14 -19.77 0.56
CA GLN A 575 6.91 -20.56 0.36
C GLN A 575 6.14 -20.84 1.66
N SER A 576 6.78 -20.65 2.82
CA SER A 576 6.14 -20.61 4.13
C SER A 576 5.26 -19.36 4.33
N ARG A 577 5.53 -18.29 3.58
CA ARG A 577 4.72 -17.08 3.63
C ARG A 577 3.38 -17.36 2.96
N GLU A 578 2.31 -17.08 3.67
CA GLU A 578 0.98 -17.07 3.08
C GLU A 578 0.91 -15.92 2.07
N ILE A 579 0.60 -16.25 0.82
CA ILE A 579 -0.01 -15.27 -0.06
C ILE A 579 -1.41 -15.09 0.48
N ASP A 580 -1.84 -13.84 0.60
CA ASP A 580 -3.20 -13.54 1.01
C ASP A 580 -4.18 -14.42 0.21
N ARG A 581 -4.83 -15.37 0.92
CA ARG A 581 -5.86 -16.27 0.36
C ARG A 581 -6.95 -15.50 -0.38
N PHE A 582 -7.06 -14.20 -0.11
CA PHE A 582 -7.97 -13.30 -0.76
C PHE A 582 -7.49 -12.74 -2.10
N TYR A 583 -6.32 -13.10 -2.66
CA TYR A 583 -5.93 -12.70 -4.03
C TYR A 583 -6.33 -13.74 -5.06
N GLY A 584 -7.26 -13.39 -5.95
CA GLY A 584 -7.78 -14.28 -6.99
C GLY A 584 -6.82 -14.48 -8.16
N ASN A 585 -5.99 -13.49 -8.48
CA ASN A 585 -5.06 -13.47 -9.63
C ASN A 585 -3.62 -13.87 -9.26
N LEU A 586 -3.37 -14.38 -8.06
CA LEU A 586 -2.03 -14.83 -7.62
C LEU A 586 -2.08 -16.27 -7.10
N GLN A 587 -0.97 -17.01 -7.27
CA GLN A 587 -0.82 -18.39 -6.79
C GLN A 587 0.64 -18.69 -6.39
N LYS A 588 0.86 -19.45 -5.30
CA LYS A 588 2.21 -19.88 -4.87
C LYS A 588 2.75 -20.98 -5.79
N HIS A 589 4.08 -21.07 -5.86
CA HIS A 589 4.74 -22.15 -6.57
C HIS A 589 4.39 -23.53 -6.01
N ASN A 590 4.44 -23.71 -4.69
CA ASN A 590 4.13 -25.01 -4.07
C ASN A 590 2.69 -25.49 -4.33
N ASP A 591 1.77 -24.59 -4.65
CA ASP A 591 0.37 -24.95 -4.96
C ASP A 591 0.20 -25.50 -6.38
N LEU A 592 1.25 -25.44 -7.20
CA LEU A 592 1.30 -25.87 -8.60
C LEU A 592 2.06 -27.17 -8.81
N LEU A 593 2.70 -27.70 -7.76
CA LEU A 593 3.56 -28.88 -7.87
C LEU A 593 2.76 -30.16 -7.70
N ASP A 594 2.97 -31.10 -8.61
CA ASP A 594 2.45 -32.45 -8.52
C ASP A 594 3.27 -33.34 -7.55
N SER A 595 3.03 -34.65 -7.60
CA SER A 595 3.79 -35.63 -6.81
C SER A 595 5.26 -35.74 -7.21
N PHE A 596 5.62 -35.37 -8.44
CA PHE A 596 6.97 -35.41 -8.99
C PHE A 596 7.74 -34.10 -8.80
N LYS A 597 7.09 -33.07 -8.25
CA LYS A 597 7.62 -31.71 -8.07
C LYS A 597 7.75 -30.93 -9.38
N ASP A 598 6.97 -31.31 -10.38
CA ASP A 598 6.84 -30.57 -11.63
C ASP A 598 5.59 -29.68 -11.57
N ILE A 599 5.63 -28.56 -12.31
CA ILE A 599 4.45 -27.69 -12.44
C ILE A 599 3.40 -28.41 -13.28
N ASP A 600 2.22 -28.59 -12.70
CA ASP A 600 1.08 -29.22 -13.35
C ASP A 600 0.01 -28.15 -13.68
N GLY A 601 -0.35 -28.06 -14.95
CA GLY A 601 -1.38 -27.16 -15.44
C GLY A 601 -2.75 -27.43 -14.82
N ASP A 602 -3.04 -28.66 -14.40
CA ASP A 602 -4.29 -29.01 -13.72
C ASP A 602 -4.41 -28.41 -12.32
N LEU A 603 -3.29 -28.02 -11.71
CA LEU A 603 -3.23 -27.38 -10.40
C LEU A 603 -3.36 -25.85 -10.46
N ILE A 604 -3.43 -25.25 -11.65
CA ILE A 604 -3.60 -23.81 -11.85
C ILE A 604 -4.96 -23.33 -11.31
N LYS A 605 -4.95 -22.23 -10.54
CA LYS A 605 -6.13 -21.64 -9.89
C LYS A 605 -7.21 -21.18 -10.86
N TRP A 606 -6.84 -20.66 -12.03
CA TRP A 606 -7.75 -19.96 -12.95
C TRP A 606 -8.44 -20.89 -13.96
N ARG A 607 -8.57 -22.18 -13.63
CA ARG A 607 -9.31 -23.19 -14.40
C ARG A 607 -10.84 -23.05 -14.26
N TRP A 608 -11.34 -21.82 -14.22
CA TRP A 608 -12.76 -21.56 -14.07
C TRP A 608 -13.47 -21.63 -15.42
N HIS A 609 -14.68 -22.18 -15.45
CA HIS A 609 -15.50 -22.14 -16.66
C HIS A 609 -15.65 -20.71 -17.18
N ARG A 610 -15.48 -20.53 -18.49
CA ARG A 610 -15.94 -19.35 -19.18
C ARG A 610 -17.46 -19.29 -19.10
N ILE A 611 -18.01 -18.10 -18.88
CA ILE A 611 -19.43 -17.92 -18.62
C ILE A 611 -20.06 -17.13 -19.76
N ARG A 612 -21.07 -17.72 -20.40
CA ARG A 612 -21.86 -17.05 -21.43
C ARG A 612 -22.99 -16.21 -20.84
N LYS A 613 -23.60 -16.67 -19.76
CA LYS A 613 -24.77 -16.05 -19.11
C LYS A 613 -24.70 -16.34 -17.63
N ALA A 614 -25.06 -15.39 -16.78
CA ALA A 614 -25.09 -15.62 -15.35
C ALA A 614 -26.10 -14.71 -14.64
N THR A 615 -26.56 -15.17 -13.49
CA THR A 615 -27.41 -14.42 -12.57
C THR A 615 -27.13 -14.86 -11.15
N VAL A 616 -27.33 -13.95 -10.20
CA VAL A 616 -27.14 -14.20 -8.78
C VAL A 616 -28.42 -14.74 -8.16
N LEU A 617 -28.30 -15.70 -7.25
CA LEU A 617 -29.42 -16.21 -6.48
C LEU A 617 -29.82 -15.18 -5.42
N MET A 618 -31.12 -14.87 -5.34
CA MET A 618 -31.67 -13.93 -4.34
C MET A 618 -32.03 -14.61 -3.01
N GLY A 619 -32.06 -15.93 -2.97
CA GLY A 619 -32.55 -16.69 -1.82
C GLY A 619 -32.31 -18.18 -1.96
N ALA A 620 -32.89 -18.96 -1.06
CA ALA A 620 -32.83 -20.41 -1.09
C ALA A 620 -33.55 -21.00 -2.31
N ILE A 621 -33.02 -22.09 -2.84
CA ILE A 621 -33.66 -22.88 -3.90
C ILE A 621 -34.77 -23.71 -3.28
N SER A 622 -35.98 -23.66 -3.84
CA SER A 622 -37.10 -24.49 -3.39
C SER A 622 -37.41 -25.62 -4.37
N GLU A 623 -37.70 -26.80 -3.84
CA GLU A 623 -38.14 -27.94 -4.65
C GLU A 623 -39.63 -27.80 -4.98
N GLY A 624 -39.95 -27.90 -6.26
CA GLY A 624 -41.31 -27.98 -6.79
C GLY A 624 -41.70 -29.42 -7.14
N PRO A 625 -42.88 -29.62 -7.73
CA PRO A 625 -43.35 -30.96 -8.12
C PRO A 625 -42.41 -31.61 -9.15
N SER A 626 -42.27 -32.93 -9.08
CA SER A 626 -41.58 -33.75 -10.10
C SER A 626 -40.08 -33.47 -10.29
N GLY A 627 -39.35 -33.17 -9.20
CA GLY A 627 -37.89 -32.97 -9.26
C GLY A 627 -37.45 -31.69 -9.98
N VAL A 628 -38.36 -30.71 -10.07
CA VAL A 628 -38.07 -29.38 -10.62
C VAL A 628 -37.73 -28.44 -9.47
N PHE A 629 -36.63 -27.71 -9.57
CA PHE A 629 -36.16 -26.77 -8.58
C PHE A 629 -36.40 -25.33 -9.04
N ARG A 630 -36.95 -24.51 -8.15
CA ARG A 630 -37.18 -23.08 -8.37
C ARG A 630 -36.01 -22.28 -7.80
N ILE A 631 -35.31 -21.57 -8.68
CA ILE A 631 -34.17 -20.72 -8.32
C ILE A 631 -34.63 -19.26 -8.36
N PRO A 632 -34.71 -18.55 -7.22
CA PRO A 632 -35.09 -17.14 -7.19
C PRO A 632 -33.93 -16.25 -7.67
N ILE A 633 -34.22 -15.33 -8.58
CA ILE A 633 -33.22 -14.44 -9.22
C ILE A 633 -33.76 -12.99 -9.33
N PRO A 634 -32.89 -11.99 -9.60
CA PRO A 634 -33.34 -10.63 -9.87
C PRO A 634 -34.28 -10.55 -11.08
N LEU A 635 -35.26 -9.65 -11.01
CA LEU A 635 -36.23 -9.43 -12.08
C LEU A 635 -35.54 -9.00 -13.39
N GLY A 636 -36.02 -9.51 -14.52
CA GLY A 636 -35.44 -9.23 -15.85
C GLY A 636 -34.17 -10.02 -16.18
N GLN A 637 -33.43 -10.54 -15.19
CA GLN A 637 -32.19 -11.30 -15.46
C GLN A 637 -32.46 -12.70 -16.03
N SER A 638 -33.70 -13.20 -15.96
CA SER A 638 -34.10 -14.47 -16.59
C SER A 638 -34.02 -14.40 -18.13
N ARG A 639 -34.18 -13.20 -18.71
CA ARG A 639 -34.34 -12.97 -20.15
C ARG A 639 -33.11 -13.34 -20.97
N GLN A 640 -31.94 -13.38 -20.35
CA GLN A 640 -30.74 -13.86 -21.03
C GLN A 640 -30.82 -15.38 -21.27
N PHE A 641 -31.57 -16.15 -20.49
CA PHE A 641 -31.67 -17.61 -20.59
C PHE A 641 -32.80 -18.07 -21.52
N LYS A 642 -32.77 -19.34 -21.93
CA LYS A 642 -33.85 -20.00 -22.66
C LYS A 642 -34.09 -21.41 -22.14
N GLN A 643 -35.31 -21.92 -22.28
CA GLN A 643 -35.63 -23.32 -22.00
C GLN A 643 -34.70 -24.25 -22.81
N GLY A 644 -34.29 -25.36 -22.19
CA GLY A 644 -33.36 -26.32 -22.75
C GLY A 644 -31.88 -25.98 -22.54
N ASN A 645 -31.55 -24.76 -22.08
CA ASN A 645 -30.18 -24.41 -21.70
C ASN A 645 -29.64 -25.35 -20.61
N THR A 646 -28.41 -25.82 -20.80
CA THR A 646 -27.64 -26.50 -19.75
C THR A 646 -26.97 -25.45 -18.88
N VAL A 647 -27.21 -25.51 -17.58
CA VAL A 647 -26.73 -24.54 -16.59
C VAL A 647 -26.13 -25.27 -15.39
N LEU A 648 -25.33 -24.53 -14.63
CA LEU A 648 -24.68 -24.98 -13.41
C LEU A 648 -24.94 -23.97 -12.31
N LEU A 649 -25.00 -24.43 -11.07
CA LEU A 649 -24.87 -23.59 -9.89
C LEU A 649 -23.41 -23.56 -9.46
N ARG A 650 -22.97 -22.41 -8.94
CA ARG A 650 -21.67 -22.25 -8.29
C ARG A 650 -21.82 -21.54 -6.96
N ALA A 651 -21.22 -22.11 -5.92
CA ALA A 651 -21.12 -21.46 -4.63
C ALA A 651 -20.20 -20.24 -4.74
N ARG A 652 -20.68 -19.09 -4.25
CA ARG A 652 -19.92 -17.85 -4.23
C ARG A 652 -19.96 -17.28 -2.82
N ARG A 653 -18.80 -16.95 -2.28
CA ARG A 653 -18.63 -16.45 -0.91
C ARG A 653 -18.07 -15.04 -0.96
N TYR A 654 -18.93 -14.05 -1.17
CA TYR A 654 -18.50 -12.65 -1.13
C TYR A 654 -17.92 -12.28 0.26
N PRO A 655 -16.84 -11.49 0.37
CA PRO A 655 -15.99 -10.89 -0.67
C PRO A 655 -14.76 -11.75 -1.04
N ILE A 656 -14.77 -13.05 -0.73
CA ILE A 656 -13.66 -13.96 -1.00
C ILE A 656 -13.66 -14.30 -2.50
N PRO A 657 -12.53 -14.09 -3.21
CA PRO A 657 -12.43 -14.51 -4.61
C PRO A 657 -12.60 -16.01 -4.80
N LEU A 658 -12.79 -16.41 -6.06
CA LEU A 658 -12.97 -17.81 -6.41
C LEU A 658 -11.75 -18.66 -6.02
N PRO A 659 -11.96 -19.82 -5.37
CA PRO A 659 -10.90 -20.79 -5.13
C PRO A 659 -10.51 -21.49 -6.44
N ARG A 660 -9.44 -22.31 -6.41
CA ARG A 660 -9.02 -23.13 -7.57
C ARG A 660 -10.17 -24.00 -8.10
N ASN A 661 -10.77 -24.77 -7.20
CA ASN A 661 -11.89 -25.67 -7.49
C ASN A 661 -13.16 -25.13 -6.84
N PRO A 662 -13.91 -24.23 -7.49
CA PRO A 662 -15.18 -23.75 -6.94
C PRO A 662 -16.20 -24.89 -6.85
N ASP A 663 -16.99 -24.91 -5.78
CA ASP A 663 -18.09 -25.88 -5.62
C ASP A 663 -19.18 -25.60 -6.65
N THR A 664 -19.39 -26.54 -7.56
CA THR A 664 -20.37 -26.47 -8.65
C THR A 664 -21.35 -27.64 -8.58
N SER A 665 -22.57 -27.41 -9.03
CA SER A 665 -23.54 -28.50 -9.20
C SER A 665 -23.19 -29.38 -10.39
N GLU A 666 -23.82 -30.55 -10.42
CA GLU A 666 -24.04 -31.33 -11.64
C GLU A 666 -24.81 -30.54 -12.71
N HIS A 667 -24.89 -31.09 -13.92
CA HIS A 667 -25.56 -30.45 -15.05
C HIS A 667 -27.08 -30.35 -14.83
N LEU A 668 -27.60 -29.13 -14.89
CA LEU A 668 -29.02 -28.83 -14.83
C LEU A 668 -29.53 -28.38 -16.19
N GLN A 669 -30.82 -28.57 -16.44
CA GLN A 669 -31.50 -28.05 -17.62
C GLN A 669 -32.61 -27.09 -17.22
N ILE A 670 -32.69 -25.95 -17.89
CA ILE A 670 -33.81 -25.01 -17.70
C ILE A 670 -35.07 -25.61 -18.32
N VAL A 671 -36.08 -25.85 -17.49
CA VAL A 671 -37.40 -26.37 -17.91
C VAL A 671 -38.48 -25.29 -17.94
N GLY A 672 -38.24 -24.14 -17.30
CA GLY A 672 -39.16 -23.02 -17.30
C GLY A 672 -38.51 -21.72 -16.86
N LEU A 673 -39.06 -20.61 -17.34
CA LEU A 673 -38.71 -19.25 -16.92
C LEU A 673 -39.99 -18.58 -16.41
N ALA A 674 -39.94 -18.08 -15.18
CA ALA A 674 -41.04 -17.32 -14.60
C ALA A 674 -40.52 -15.90 -14.33
N ASP A 675 -40.87 -14.94 -15.18
CA ASP A 675 -40.48 -13.54 -15.02
C ASP A 675 -41.71 -12.69 -15.34
N PRO A 676 -42.39 -12.14 -14.32
CA PRO A 676 -43.65 -11.43 -14.52
C PRO A 676 -43.49 -10.16 -15.37
N GLY A 677 -42.25 -9.70 -15.62
CA GLY A 677 -41.97 -8.43 -16.27
C GLY A 677 -42.25 -7.25 -15.34
N GLY A 678 -41.26 -6.36 -15.19
CA GLY A 678 -41.31 -5.19 -14.31
C GLY A 678 -39.91 -4.80 -13.86
N VAL A 679 -39.80 -3.78 -13.01
CA VAL A 679 -38.57 -3.48 -12.24
C VAL A 679 -38.88 -3.82 -10.79
N ALA A 680 -38.10 -4.71 -10.17
CA ALA A 680 -38.32 -5.11 -8.78
C ALA A 680 -37.88 -3.95 -7.90
N ASP A 681 -38.75 -3.53 -6.98
CA ASP A 681 -38.42 -2.55 -5.96
C ASP A 681 -37.86 -3.31 -4.75
N LEU A 682 -36.56 -3.56 -4.76
CA LEU A 682 -35.87 -4.30 -3.69
C LEU A 682 -35.94 -3.59 -2.30
N SER A 683 -36.57 -2.41 -2.22
CA SER A 683 -36.84 -1.69 -0.98
C SER A 683 -38.20 -2.00 -0.33
N LYS A 684 -39.10 -2.72 -1.03
CA LYS A 684 -40.44 -3.09 -0.52
C LYS A 684 -40.53 -4.56 -0.11
N PRO A 685 -41.36 -4.92 0.89
CA PRO A 685 -41.64 -6.32 1.21
C PRO A 685 -42.35 -7.04 0.07
N GLU A 686 -42.29 -8.37 0.08
CA GLU A 686 -42.95 -9.24 -0.89
C GLU A 686 -44.46 -8.97 -0.93
N GLY A 687 -45.02 -8.73 -2.11
CA GLY A 687 -46.45 -8.50 -2.28
C GLY A 687 -46.87 -8.34 -3.74
N PRO A 688 -48.20 -8.23 -4.01
CA PRO A 688 -48.73 -8.07 -5.37
C PRO A 688 -48.15 -6.86 -6.12
N ASP A 689 -47.79 -5.81 -5.37
CA ASP A 689 -47.25 -4.55 -5.89
C ASP A 689 -45.69 -4.52 -5.95
N ASN A 690 -45.04 -5.58 -5.46
CA ASN A 690 -43.59 -5.78 -5.54
C ASN A 690 -43.28 -7.29 -5.66
N PRO A 691 -43.48 -7.89 -6.84
CA PRO A 691 -43.24 -9.31 -7.05
C PRO A 691 -41.75 -9.59 -6.97
N LEU A 692 -41.27 -9.90 -5.77
CA LEU A 692 -39.94 -10.44 -5.56
C LEU A 692 -39.91 -11.84 -6.16
N GLY A 693 -39.28 -11.95 -7.32
CA GLY A 693 -38.74 -13.23 -7.78
C GLY A 693 -39.22 -13.58 -9.17
N ALA A 694 -38.50 -13.03 -10.16
CA ALA A 694 -38.22 -13.87 -11.31
C ALA A 694 -37.59 -15.17 -10.79
N ALA A 695 -37.92 -16.28 -11.42
CA ALA A 695 -37.34 -17.55 -11.10
C ALA A 695 -37.02 -18.34 -12.34
N ILE A 696 -35.96 -19.13 -12.24
CA ILE A 696 -35.61 -20.12 -13.25
C ILE A 696 -35.94 -21.49 -12.67
N MET A 697 -36.77 -22.24 -13.39
CA MET A 697 -37.11 -23.60 -13.05
C MET A 697 -36.12 -24.52 -13.76
N VAL A 698 -35.46 -25.39 -12.99
CA VAL A 698 -34.45 -26.32 -13.49
C VAL A 698 -34.78 -27.75 -13.06
N SER A 699 -34.35 -28.72 -13.86
CA SER A 699 -34.31 -30.14 -13.48
C SER A 699 -32.91 -30.70 -13.72
N PRO A 700 -32.54 -31.84 -13.11
CA PRO A 700 -31.34 -32.56 -13.52
C PRO A 700 -31.36 -32.83 -15.03
N LYS A 701 -30.23 -32.61 -15.71
CA LYS A 701 -30.08 -33.02 -17.11
C LYS A 701 -30.03 -34.55 -17.18
N SER A 702 -30.47 -35.14 -18.30
CA SER A 702 -30.39 -36.59 -18.50
C SER A 702 -28.97 -37.12 -18.19
N GLY A 703 -28.89 -38.16 -17.35
CA GLY A 703 -27.62 -38.73 -16.87
C GLY A 703 -27.07 -38.12 -15.57
N HIS A 704 -27.68 -37.04 -15.05
CA HIS A 704 -27.24 -36.36 -13.84
C HIS A 704 -28.30 -36.40 -12.73
N SER A 705 -27.87 -36.17 -11.49
CA SER A 705 -28.74 -36.05 -10.31
C SER A 705 -28.60 -34.69 -9.65
N PHE A 706 -29.69 -34.16 -9.13
CA PHE A 706 -29.70 -32.98 -8.28
C PHE A 706 -30.84 -33.09 -7.27
N THR A 707 -30.50 -33.07 -5.99
CA THR A 707 -31.41 -33.32 -4.87
C THR A 707 -31.66 -32.06 -4.04
N ALA A 708 -32.62 -32.09 -3.12
CA ALA A 708 -32.80 -31.02 -2.13
C ALA A 708 -31.53 -30.76 -1.28
N ALA A 709 -30.75 -31.81 -0.98
CA ALA A 709 -29.49 -31.67 -0.27
C ALA A 709 -28.43 -30.93 -1.12
N ASP A 710 -28.40 -31.20 -2.43
CA ASP A 710 -27.56 -30.44 -3.36
C ASP A 710 -27.97 -28.98 -3.45
N ALA A 711 -29.27 -28.73 -3.57
CA ALA A 711 -29.84 -27.39 -3.61
C ALA A 711 -29.51 -26.57 -2.37
N ALA A 712 -29.51 -27.20 -1.18
CA ALA A 712 -29.18 -26.54 0.09
C ALA A 712 -27.73 -26.01 0.17
N ARG A 713 -26.82 -26.50 -0.69
CA ARG A 713 -25.45 -25.95 -0.80
C ARG A 713 -25.41 -24.56 -1.45
N PHE A 714 -26.45 -24.19 -2.20
CA PHE A 714 -26.50 -22.96 -2.98
C PHE A 714 -27.59 -22.01 -2.46
N GLY A 715 -27.17 -20.97 -1.76
CA GLY A 715 -28.06 -19.94 -1.20
C GLY A 715 -27.92 -18.58 -1.89
N ALA A 716 -28.44 -17.53 -1.23
CA ALA A 716 -28.31 -16.15 -1.69
C ALA A 716 -26.84 -15.79 -1.96
N GLY A 717 -26.59 -15.08 -3.05
CA GLY A 717 -25.23 -14.69 -3.50
C GLY A 717 -24.52 -15.71 -4.38
N CYS A 718 -24.96 -16.98 -4.38
CA CYS A 718 -24.48 -18.00 -5.33
C CYS A 718 -24.86 -17.64 -6.77
N VAL A 719 -24.26 -18.31 -7.75
CA VAL A 719 -24.44 -17.98 -9.17
C VAL A 719 -25.07 -19.14 -9.91
N LEU A 720 -26.12 -18.88 -10.68
CA LEU A 720 -26.59 -19.75 -11.75
C LEU A 720 -26.00 -19.26 -13.06
N TYR A 721 -25.34 -20.14 -13.81
CA TYR A 721 -24.66 -19.74 -15.04
C TYR A 721 -24.74 -20.78 -16.16
N LEU A 722 -24.66 -20.28 -17.39
CA LEU A 722 -24.47 -21.07 -18.59
C LEU A 722 -22.98 -21.04 -18.98
N PRO A 723 -22.25 -22.15 -18.81
CA PRO A 723 -20.85 -22.22 -19.24
C PRO A 723 -20.74 -22.16 -20.78
N VAL A 724 -19.59 -21.69 -21.27
CA VAL A 724 -19.22 -21.81 -22.69
C VAL A 724 -18.79 -23.24 -22.95
N GLU A 725 -19.42 -23.91 -23.91
CA GLU A 725 -18.99 -25.25 -24.31
C GLU A 725 -17.57 -25.23 -24.89
N ALA A 726 -16.79 -26.28 -24.62
CA ALA A 726 -15.49 -26.45 -25.27
C ALA A 726 -15.66 -26.55 -26.80
N SER A 727 -14.66 -26.10 -27.56
CA SER A 727 -14.65 -26.25 -29.01
C SER A 727 -14.74 -27.73 -29.37
N GLU A 728 -15.31 -28.05 -30.54
CA GLU A 728 -15.49 -29.44 -30.96
C GLU A 728 -14.17 -30.24 -30.98
N SER A 729 -13.04 -29.56 -31.28
CA SER A 729 -11.70 -30.17 -31.26
C SER A 729 -11.13 -30.46 -29.87
N ALA A 730 -11.58 -29.73 -28.84
CA ALA A 730 -11.07 -29.84 -27.46
C ALA A 730 -12.06 -30.51 -26.51
N ARG A 731 -13.32 -30.70 -26.92
CA ARG A 731 -14.39 -31.19 -26.06
C ARG A 731 -14.21 -32.68 -25.78
N SER A 732 -14.19 -33.04 -24.51
CA SER A 732 -14.19 -34.43 -24.02
C SER A 732 -15.18 -34.60 -22.86
N GLU A 733 -15.29 -35.82 -22.33
CA GLU A 733 -16.07 -36.08 -21.12
C GLU A 733 -15.53 -35.32 -19.91
N ASP A 734 -14.19 -35.23 -19.79
CA ASP A 734 -13.50 -34.52 -18.72
C ASP A 734 -13.33 -33.01 -18.98
N TYR A 735 -13.55 -32.55 -20.22
CA TYR A 735 -13.49 -31.15 -20.62
C TYR A 735 -14.73 -30.73 -21.45
N PRO A 736 -15.93 -30.77 -20.85
CA PRO A 736 -17.16 -30.43 -21.58
C PRO A 736 -17.32 -28.92 -21.82
N PHE A 737 -16.69 -28.10 -20.98
CA PHE A 737 -16.78 -26.64 -21.01
C PHE A 737 -15.40 -25.99 -21.12
N ALA A 738 -15.32 -24.88 -21.85
CA ALA A 738 -14.10 -24.10 -21.95
C ALA A 738 -13.79 -23.43 -20.60
N GLU A 739 -12.54 -23.55 -20.15
CA GLU A 739 -12.01 -22.85 -18.98
C GLU A 739 -11.42 -21.47 -19.39
N LEU A 740 -11.07 -20.61 -18.43
CA LEU A 740 -10.38 -19.35 -18.73
C LEU A 740 -8.99 -19.61 -19.31
N ILE A 741 -8.26 -20.59 -18.76
CA ILE A 741 -7.06 -21.13 -19.42
C ILE A 741 -7.49 -22.13 -20.49
N ALA A 742 -7.02 -21.93 -21.71
CA ALA A 742 -7.34 -22.85 -22.80
C ALA A 742 -6.64 -24.21 -22.60
N LEU A 743 -7.30 -25.29 -23.00
CA LEU A 743 -6.80 -26.67 -22.83
C LEU A 743 -5.38 -26.82 -23.38
N ASN A 744 -5.14 -26.41 -24.62
CA ASN A 744 -3.81 -26.47 -25.24
C ASN A 744 -2.72 -25.66 -24.49
N VAL A 745 -3.09 -24.53 -23.87
CA VAL A 745 -2.15 -23.74 -23.05
C VAL A 745 -1.86 -24.46 -21.73
N LYS A 746 -2.89 -25.02 -21.10
CA LYS A 746 -2.78 -25.80 -19.86
C LYS A 746 -1.90 -27.03 -20.08
N ASP A 747 -2.16 -27.79 -21.13
CA ASP A 747 -1.43 -29.00 -21.48
C ASP A 747 0.03 -28.64 -21.83
N HIS A 748 0.27 -27.57 -22.59
CA HIS A 748 1.63 -27.08 -22.86
C HIS A 748 2.41 -26.71 -21.60
N ILE A 749 1.77 -26.14 -20.57
CA ILE A 749 2.44 -25.84 -19.29
C ILE A 749 2.80 -27.13 -18.56
N THR A 750 1.89 -28.11 -18.58
CA THR A 750 2.07 -29.43 -17.94
C THR A 750 3.20 -30.20 -18.62
N ASP A 751 3.15 -30.33 -19.94
CA ASP A 751 4.15 -31.04 -20.75
C ASP A 751 5.57 -30.48 -20.57
N ARG A 752 5.65 -29.17 -20.33
CA ARG A 752 6.91 -28.45 -20.20
C ARG A 752 7.38 -28.33 -18.75
N GLY A 753 6.50 -28.51 -17.77
CA GLY A 753 6.80 -28.37 -16.34
C GLY A 753 7.19 -26.95 -15.91
N CYS A 754 6.86 -25.90 -16.69
CA CYS A 754 7.26 -24.54 -16.32
C CYS A 754 6.38 -23.41 -16.90
N ALA A 755 6.55 -22.20 -16.38
CA ALA A 755 5.77 -21.02 -16.78
C ALA A 755 6.07 -20.52 -18.21
N LEU A 756 5.10 -19.82 -18.81
CA LEU A 756 5.13 -19.42 -20.22
C LEU A 756 6.26 -18.44 -20.56
N ASN A 757 6.66 -17.59 -19.63
CA ASN A 757 7.75 -16.61 -19.82
C ASN A 757 9.15 -17.16 -19.47
N GLN A 758 9.23 -18.36 -18.90
CA GLN A 758 10.50 -19.06 -18.68
C GLN A 758 11.09 -19.53 -20.00
N ASP A 759 12.40 -19.73 -20.13
CA ASP A 759 13.00 -20.46 -21.28
C ASP A 759 12.98 -21.97 -20.97
N PRO A 760 12.45 -22.85 -21.84
CA PRO A 760 12.40 -24.29 -21.54
C PRO A 760 13.78 -24.91 -21.42
N ASP A 761 14.79 -24.33 -22.07
CA ASP A 761 16.16 -24.86 -22.06
C ASP A 761 16.93 -24.38 -20.82
N SER A 762 16.27 -23.61 -19.94
CA SER A 762 16.85 -23.08 -18.71
C SER A 762 16.28 -23.80 -17.50
N ASP A 763 17.20 -24.32 -16.68
CA ASP A 763 16.88 -24.87 -15.34
C ASP A 763 16.49 -23.76 -14.34
N GLU A 764 16.62 -22.49 -14.72
CA GLU A 764 16.19 -21.37 -13.88
C GLU A 764 14.66 -21.28 -13.84
N ILE A 765 14.07 -21.74 -12.74
CA ILE A 765 12.64 -21.59 -12.40
C ILE A 765 12.21 -20.11 -12.36
N CYS A 766 13.18 -19.20 -12.17
CA CYS A 766 12.92 -17.78 -12.01
C CYS A 766 13.45 -16.97 -13.19
N VAL A 767 12.57 -16.16 -13.79
CA VAL A 767 12.96 -15.14 -14.76
C VAL A 767 12.71 -13.76 -14.15
N PRO A 768 13.76 -13.05 -13.67
CA PRO A 768 13.67 -11.65 -13.30
C PRO A 768 13.29 -10.81 -14.53
N ASP A 769 12.00 -10.58 -14.72
CA ASP A 769 11.48 -9.77 -15.83
C ASP A 769 11.00 -8.42 -15.30
N LYS A 770 11.81 -7.39 -15.52
CA LYS A 770 11.51 -5.99 -15.19
C LYS A 770 10.68 -5.28 -16.26
N ASN A 771 10.31 -5.96 -17.34
CA ASN A 771 9.51 -5.36 -18.39
C ASN A 771 8.04 -5.23 -17.97
N ASP A 772 7.42 -4.15 -18.46
CA ASP A 772 5.98 -3.85 -18.33
C ASP A 772 5.07 -4.89 -18.99
N ILE A 773 5.63 -5.70 -19.88
CA ILE A 773 4.97 -6.79 -20.58
C ILE A 773 5.89 -8.00 -20.56
N GLN A 774 5.42 -9.09 -19.96
CA GLN A 774 6.07 -10.38 -20.11
C GLN A 774 5.62 -11.05 -21.39
N LYS A 775 6.58 -11.54 -22.17
CA LYS A 775 6.32 -12.27 -23.41
C LYS A 775 6.53 -13.75 -23.17
N PRO A 776 5.61 -14.62 -23.63
CA PRO A 776 5.87 -16.04 -23.65
C PRO A 776 7.12 -16.39 -24.47
N LYS A 777 7.84 -17.43 -24.07
CA LYS A 777 9.03 -17.95 -24.74
C LYS A 777 8.74 -19.34 -25.29
N LYS A 778 9.18 -19.58 -26.53
CA LYS A 778 9.02 -20.87 -27.26
C LYS A 778 7.61 -21.48 -27.12
N LEU A 779 6.60 -20.62 -27.24
CA LEU A 779 5.21 -21.03 -27.15
C LEU A 779 4.76 -21.71 -28.45
N ASP A 780 4.89 -23.03 -28.48
CA ASP A 780 4.54 -23.92 -29.59
C ASP A 780 3.16 -24.53 -29.37
N ILE A 781 2.13 -23.72 -29.61
CA ILE A 781 0.73 -24.14 -29.59
C ILE A 781 0.04 -23.62 -30.85
N ASP A 782 -0.94 -24.37 -31.37
CA ASP A 782 -1.68 -23.98 -32.56
C ASP A 782 -2.54 -22.74 -32.26
N PHE A 783 -2.08 -21.60 -32.76
CA PHE A 783 -2.83 -20.35 -32.68
C PHE A 783 -3.63 -20.11 -33.96
N PRO A 784 -4.78 -19.42 -33.87
CA PRO A 784 -5.39 -18.83 -35.05
C PRO A 784 -4.37 -18.03 -35.86
N ARG A 785 -4.45 -18.11 -37.19
CA ARG A 785 -3.50 -17.44 -38.10
C ARG A 785 -3.37 -15.96 -37.73
N CYS A 786 -2.12 -15.50 -37.56
CA CYS A 786 -1.78 -14.12 -37.19
C CYS A 786 -2.20 -13.68 -35.76
N PHE A 787 -2.19 -14.58 -34.77
CA PHE A 787 -2.46 -14.23 -33.37
C PHE A 787 -1.39 -13.29 -32.77
N LYS A 788 -1.74 -12.01 -32.58
CA LYS A 788 -0.82 -10.95 -32.12
C LYS A 788 -0.78 -10.76 -30.60
N HIS A 789 -1.67 -11.39 -29.85
CA HIS A 789 -1.92 -11.09 -28.43
C HIS A 789 -1.37 -12.14 -27.46
N LYS A 790 -0.21 -12.74 -27.78
CA LYS A 790 0.39 -13.83 -26.98
C LYS A 790 0.62 -13.48 -25.50
N ASN A 791 0.85 -12.21 -25.17
CA ASN A 791 1.00 -11.72 -23.80
C ASN A 791 -0.33 -11.53 -23.04
N ARG A 792 -1.48 -11.67 -23.72
CA ARG A 792 -2.82 -11.51 -23.14
C ARG A 792 -3.55 -12.83 -22.92
N ILE A 793 -2.95 -13.96 -23.33
CA ILE A 793 -3.50 -15.29 -23.06
C ILE A 793 -3.47 -15.55 -21.56
N VAL A 794 -4.51 -16.22 -21.06
CA VAL A 794 -4.49 -16.76 -19.70
C VAL A 794 -3.62 -18.00 -19.69
N GLY A 795 -2.63 -18.01 -18.83
CA GLY A 795 -1.65 -19.09 -18.64
C GLY A 795 -0.98 -18.92 -17.29
N LEU A 796 0.33 -19.15 -17.22
CA LEU A 796 1.12 -19.02 -16.00
C LEU A 796 2.38 -18.20 -16.27
N PHE A 797 2.58 -17.12 -15.52
CA PHE A 797 3.72 -16.21 -15.66
C PHE A 797 4.39 -15.97 -14.30
N THR A 798 5.72 -15.93 -14.28
CA THR A 798 6.50 -15.77 -13.03
C THR A 798 6.40 -14.35 -12.47
N GLY A 799 6.34 -14.25 -11.15
CA GLY A 799 6.39 -13.00 -10.40
C GLY A 799 5.03 -12.59 -9.86
N GLY A 800 5.03 -11.52 -9.06
CA GLY A 800 3.84 -11.00 -8.38
C GLY A 800 4.11 -10.68 -6.92
N LYS A 801 3.24 -9.88 -6.31
CA LYS A 801 3.36 -9.38 -4.94
C LYS A 801 4.77 -8.84 -4.63
N THR A 802 5.37 -8.14 -5.58
CA THR A 802 6.74 -7.61 -5.53
C THR A 802 7.86 -8.65 -5.61
N PHE A 803 7.59 -9.96 -5.71
CA PHE A 803 8.63 -11.00 -5.85
C PHE A 803 8.82 -11.42 -7.30
N HIS A 804 10.06 -11.74 -7.68
CA HIS A 804 10.41 -12.31 -8.99
C HIS A 804 10.09 -13.81 -9.07
N CYS A 805 10.25 -14.53 -7.95
CA CYS A 805 10.17 -15.99 -7.90
C CYS A 805 9.20 -16.48 -6.80
N GLY A 806 8.71 -17.72 -6.95
CA GLY A 806 7.89 -18.40 -5.94
C GLY A 806 6.40 -18.04 -5.95
N ILE A 807 5.97 -17.20 -6.90
CA ILE A 807 4.61 -16.71 -7.07
C ILE A 807 4.34 -16.48 -8.56
N TYR A 808 3.09 -16.67 -8.97
CA TYR A 808 2.66 -16.59 -10.35
C TYR A 808 1.39 -15.75 -10.53
N HIS A 809 1.23 -15.21 -11.74
CA HIS A 809 0.07 -14.44 -12.18
C HIS A 809 -0.41 -14.89 -13.59
N PRO A 810 -1.65 -14.56 -14.01
CA PRO A 810 -2.32 -15.26 -15.11
C PRO A 810 -1.91 -14.82 -16.51
N THR A 811 -1.42 -13.60 -16.67
CA THR A 811 -1.11 -13.04 -18.00
C THR A 811 0.13 -12.17 -17.97
N GLY A 812 0.84 -12.05 -19.08
CA GLY A 812 1.99 -11.15 -19.20
C GLY A 812 1.64 -9.66 -19.38
N ASN A 813 0.37 -9.28 -19.40
CA ASN A 813 -0.08 -7.90 -19.58
C ASN A 813 -1.38 -7.60 -18.81
N CYS A 814 -1.27 -6.81 -17.75
CA CYS A 814 -2.39 -6.42 -16.90
C CYS A 814 -2.12 -5.07 -16.23
N ILE A 815 -3.17 -4.28 -15.95
CA ILE A 815 -3.08 -3.09 -15.06
C ILE A 815 -2.49 -3.47 -13.68
N MET A 816 -2.73 -4.69 -13.19
CA MET A 816 -2.17 -5.16 -11.92
C MET A 816 -0.64 -5.36 -11.96
N ARG A 817 -0.05 -5.43 -13.16
CA ARG A 817 1.41 -5.51 -13.36
C ARG A 817 2.05 -4.15 -13.62
N ASN A 818 1.35 -3.26 -14.30
CA ASN A 818 1.85 -1.91 -14.50
C ASN A 818 0.66 -0.94 -14.56
N SER A 819 0.57 -0.10 -13.53
CA SER A 819 -0.46 0.92 -13.37
C SER A 819 0.01 2.33 -13.72
N ASP A 820 1.27 2.50 -14.10
CA ASP A 820 1.87 3.80 -14.45
C ASP A 820 2.03 4.03 -15.96
N SER A 821 1.59 3.07 -16.79
CA SER A 821 1.69 3.15 -18.25
C SER A 821 0.32 3.21 -18.93
N ASP A 822 0.22 4.11 -19.90
CA ASP A 822 -0.97 4.27 -20.73
C ASP A 822 -1.24 3.02 -21.57
N GLY A 823 -2.53 2.75 -21.82
CA GLY A 823 -2.97 1.69 -22.74
C GLY A 823 -2.95 0.26 -22.17
N LYS A 824 -2.76 0.10 -20.86
CA LYS A 824 -2.94 -1.17 -20.17
C LYS A 824 -4.43 -1.40 -19.86
N GLU A 825 -4.82 -2.66 -19.84
CA GLU A 825 -6.17 -3.08 -19.47
C GLU A 825 -6.09 -4.17 -18.39
N PHE A 826 -7.17 -4.37 -17.63
CA PHE A 826 -7.26 -5.57 -16.80
C PHE A 826 -7.22 -6.82 -17.68
N CYS A 827 -6.48 -7.84 -17.23
CA CYS A 827 -6.43 -9.12 -17.91
C CYS A 827 -7.77 -9.88 -17.79
N PRO A 828 -8.00 -10.92 -18.60
CA PRO A 828 -9.26 -11.68 -18.56
C PRO A 828 -9.61 -12.23 -17.18
N VAL A 829 -8.62 -12.71 -16.40
CA VAL A 829 -8.83 -13.22 -15.03
C VAL A 829 -9.25 -12.10 -14.08
N CYS A 830 -8.59 -10.94 -14.12
CA CYS A 830 -8.95 -9.79 -13.30
C CYS A 830 -10.36 -9.27 -13.65
N ARG A 831 -10.72 -9.20 -14.94
CA ARG A 831 -12.07 -8.83 -15.37
C ARG A 831 -13.11 -9.82 -14.86
N TYR A 832 -12.82 -11.10 -14.99
CA TYR A 832 -13.70 -12.18 -14.54
C TYR A 832 -13.96 -12.09 -13.03
N LEU A 833 -12.92 -11.87 -12.22
CA LEU A 833 -13.06 -11.69 -10.78
C LEU A 833 -13.86 -10.45 -10.39
N LEU A 834 -13.58 -9.31 -11.02
CA LEU A 834 -14.32 -8.07 -10.74
C LEU A 834 -15.80 -8.20 -11.11
N VAL A 835 -16.11 -8.77 -12.27
CA VAL A 835 -17.49 -9.07 -12.69
C VAL A 835 -18.14 -10.07 -11.75
N ASP A 836 -17.46 -11.16 -11.41
CA ASP A 836 -18.00 -12.17 -10.50
C ASP A 836 -18.30 -11.58 -9.12
N ILE A 837 -17.48 -10.66 -8.63
CA ILE A 837 -17.63 -10.07 -7.30
C ILE A 837 -18.65 -8.92 -7.27
N ILE A 838 -18.80 -8.16 -8.35
CA ILE A 838 -19.68 -6.98 -8.36
C ILE A 838 -21.04 -7.32 -8.97
N ASP A 839 -21.06 -7.85 -10.19
CA ASP A 839 -22.29 -8.21 -10.89
C ASP A 839 -22.06 -9.31 -11.93
N PRO A 840 -22.27 -10.59 -11.55
CA PRO A 840 -22.14 -11.74 -12.44
C PRO A 840 -22.96 -11.66 -13.72
N HIS A 841 -24.00 -10.82 -13.79
CA HIS A 841 -24.78 -10.63 -15.01
C HIS A 841 -23.93 -10.16 -16.20
N GLN A 842 -22.82 -9.48 -15.92
CA GLN A 842 -21.93 -8.92 -16.95
C GLN A 842 -20.90 -9.92 -17.51
N HIS A 843 -20.91 -11.20 -17.08
CA HIS A 843 -19.96 -12.21 -17.56
C HIS A 843 -19.98 -12.37 -19.09
N PHE A 844 -21.16 -12.27 -19.71
CA PHE A 844 -21.29 -12.34 -21.17
C PHE A 844 -20.42 -11.30 -21.89
N SER A 845 -20.47 -10.05 -21.41
CA SER A 845 -19.80 -8.91 -22.03
C SER A 845 -18.28 -9.05 -22.01
N ILE A 846 -17.72 -9.59 -20.91
CA ILE A 846 -16.28 -9.82 -20.82
C ILE A 846 -15.84 -11.12 -21.52
N ASP A 847 -16.70 -12.14 -21.62
CA ASP A 847 -16.41 -13.36 -22.37
C ASP A 847 -16.36 -13.11 -23.88
N LEU A 848 -17.21 -12.21 -24.40
CA LEU A 848 -17.14 -11.76 -25.79
C LEU A 848 -15.78 -11.15 -26.12
N ASP A 849 -15.29 -10.22 -25.29
CA ASP A 849 -13.96 -9.63 -25.45
C ASP A 849 -12.86 -10.69 -25.39
N TYR A 850 -12.97 -11.64 -24.45
CA TYR A 850 -11.96 -12.67 -24.30
C TYR A 850 -11.97 -13.65 -25.48
N GLY A 851 -13.14 -13.93 -26.06
CA GLY A 851 -13.30 -14.81 -27.22
C GLY A 851 -12.47 -14.39 -28.44
N GLU A 852 -12.18 -13.09 -28.61
CA GLU A 852 -11.32 -12.57 -29.68
C GLU A 852 -9.85 -12.98 -29.54
N ILE A 853 -9.41 -13.23 -28.31
CA ILE A 853 -8.02 -13.59 -27.96
C ILE A 853 -7.90 -14.98 -27.32
N TYR A 854 -8.98 -15.76 -27.28
CA TYR A 854 -8.97 -17.10 -26.71
C TYR A 854 -8.28 -18.10 -27.66
N PRO A 855 -7.31 -18.90 -27.18
CA PRO A 855 -6.74 -19.99 -27.97
C PRO A 855 -7.79 -21.11 -28.16
N GLN A 856 -8.45 -21.14 -29.32
CA GLN A 856 -9.64 -22.00 -29.54
C GLN A 856 -9.34 -23.48 -29.85
N LYS A 857 -8.08 -23.82 -30.12
CA LYS A 857 -7.70 -25.13 -30.65
C LYS A 857 -6.86 -25.93 -29.67
#